data_AF-F0VJ32-F1
#
_entry.id   AF-F0VJ32-F1
#
_cell.length_a   1.000
_cell.length_b   1.000
_cell.length_c   1.000
_cell.angle_alpha   90.00
_cell.angle_beta   90.00
_cell.angle_gamma   90.00
#
_symmetry.space_group_name_H-M   'P 1'
#
loop_
_entity.id
_entity.type
_entity.pdbx_description
1 polymer ?
#
loop_
_entity_poly.entity_id
_entity_poly.type
_entity_poly.pdbx_seq_one_letter_code
_entity_poly.pdbx_strand_id
1 'polypeptide(L)'
;MEHCPLLQLGVTVLGLALLAYASLSIVRRVFKTLFSRKFQLVKFGEWAVVTGATDGIGKAMAIELAKRGMKVFLVSRNPERLRQTEQDLQSAVPSVKGVKSLAIDFSEGTTESLFQKLDAALQNLDVGILVNNVGISYPHAMFYDELDLHTLDQLINVNVRSTLVTTRVVYPGMVTRKRGAIICVGSGASEIASDPLYCAYSATKAAAESFCRSLQPECASKNILVQCHVPLLVTTKLSKMRKASLMTPSTETYAKSAMAAIENGSMRGPTTISPYCVHRCIIWLSNAVPRKVWEAAYLPRCLSIRKRALKKKEEQVRRMDLTVWTGVGTPKAPTVNPLVTFCEKEDVQLLAVQLPGRSLRSKEPVPTTIQNCVAQLLDVIAPLVSSRVPYVLVGYSMGSWVAYELACAIAKRRETDTKFRLPGRMILASMVSPDTPPSERPWRETRHLSDSEFQEELRGWSCNEILFQPDLWAAYGKLLRADHLLLDEYIPTKRDAPLGVPCSVFRARDDLKLQSPSHFVNWFSLVEGPSATRTERKDPSKLCSYGRSDTSANKRGDASTAECTPRDTDTVKPLDRESTGKAGSDAGIAPGSGLQQDDGNRIGVLDGSHGLMYDPKCRAKFFERILELVEQNLLDLMYDGM
;
A
#
# COMPACT_ATOMS: atom_id res chain seq x y z
N MET A 1 34.73 -60.10 -33.08
CA MET A 1 33.48 -59.96 -32.30
C MET A 1 32.33 -60.24 -33.25
N GLU A 2 31.70 -61.40 -33.13
CA GLU A 2 30.59 -61.76 -34.01
C GLU A 2 29.34 -60.98 -33.59
N HIS A 3 28.72 -60.29 -34.55
CA HIS A 3 27.43 -59.64 -34.33
C HIS A 3 26.37 -60.73 -34.19
N CYS A 4 25.95 -61.05 -32.97
CA CYS A 4 24.92 -62.05 -32.72
C CYS A 4 23.58 -61.60 -33.34
N PRO A 5 23.13 -62.21 -34.46
CA PRO A 5 21.99 -61.69 -35.22
C PRO A 5 20.67 -61.85 -34.46
N LEU A 6 20.60 -62.83 -33.55
CA LEU A 6 19.47 -63.04 -32.64
C LEU A 6 19.30 -61.88 -31.65
N LEU A 7 20.39 -61.29 -31.16
CA LEU A 7 20.33 -60.12 -30.27
C LEU A 7 19.81 -58.89 -31.02
N GLN A 8 20.30 -58.66 -32.24
CA GLN A 8 19.86 -57.56 -33.08
C GLN A 8 18.38 -57.70 -33.47
N LEU A 9 17.95 -58.90 -33.88
CA LEU A 9 16.54 -59.21 -34.15
C LEU A 9 15.66 -58.98 -32.91
N GLY A 10 16.10 -59.44 -31.73
CA GLY A 10 15.39 -59.24 -30.47
C GLY A 10 15.21 -57.75 -30.11
N VAL A 11 16.26 -56.93 -30.28
CA VAL A 11 16.19 -55.48 -30.06
C VAL A 11 15.26 -54.81 -31.07
N THR A 12 15.29 -55.19 -32.36
CA THR A 12 14.39 -54.64 -33.37
C THR A 12 12.93 -55.01 -33.12
N VAL A 13 12.63 -56.27 -32.77
CA VAL A 13 11.26 -56.72 -32.43
C VAL A 13 10.75 -55.99 -31.18
N LEU A 14 11.57 -55.85 -30.15
CA LEU A 14 11.21 -55.08 -28.95
C LEU A 14 10.96 -53.59 -29.28
N GLY A 15 11.81 -52.98 -30.11
CA GLY A 15 11.63 -51.60 -30.58
C GLY A 15 10.32 -51.39 -31.35
N LEU A 16 10.00 -52.30 -32.27
CA LEU A 16 8.73 -52.28 -33.02
C LEU A 16 7.52 -52.49 -32.11
N ALA A 17 7.60 -53.41 -31.13
CA ALA A 17 6.54 -53.62 -30.16
C ALA A 17 6.31 -52.40 -29.26
N LEU A 18 7.38 -51.73 -28.81
CA LEU A 18 7.29 -50.48 -28.04
C LEU A 18 6.71 -49.33 -28.87
N LEU A 19 7.12 -49.19 -30.14
CA LEU A 19 6.58 -48.20 -31.07
C LEU A 19 5.09 -48.46 -31.39
N ALA A 20 4.70 -49.72 -31.60
CA ALA A 20 3.32 -50.11 -31.82
C ALA A 20 2.47 -49.82 -30.57
N TYR A 21 2.95 -50.19 -29.38
CA TYR A 21 2.28 -49.89 -28.11
C TYR A 21 2.14 -48.37 -27.87
N ALA A 22 3.21 -47.60 -28.10
CA ALA A 22 3.18 -46.14 -27.99
C ALA A 22 2.14 -45.54 -28.96
N SER A 23 2.17 -45.94 -30.23
CA SER A 23 1.21 -45.53 -31.26
C SER A 23 -0.24 -45.88 -30.88
N LEU A 24 -0.50 -47.12 -30.46
CA LEU A 24 -1.83 -47.55 -30.01
C LEU A 24 -2.30 -46.76 -28.78
N SER A 25 -1.39 -46.44 -27.86
CA SER A 25 -1.69 -45.63 -26.68
C SER A 25 -2.05 -44.18 -27.04
N ILE A 26 -1.39 -43.61 -28.06
CA ILE A 26 -1.69 -42.28 -28.59
C ILE A 26 -3.06 -42.31 -29.30
N VAL A 27 -3.30 -43.26 -30.20
CA VAL A 27 -4.58 -43.42 -30.88
C VAL A 27 -5.72 -43.62 -29.88
N ARG A 28 -5.55 -44.49 -28.87
CA ARG A 28 -6.53 -44.71 -27.80
C ARG A 28 -6.78 -43.44 -26.97
N ARG A 29 -5.76 -42.62 -26.71
CA ARG A 29 -5.91 -41.33 -26.02
C ARG A 29 -6.65 -40.31 -26.89
N VAL A 30 -6.29 -40.17 -28.17
CA VAL A 30 -6.97 -39.28 -29.13
C VAL A 30 -8.43 -39.69 -29.31
N PHE A 31 -8.70 -40.97 -29.55
CA PHE A 31 -10.04 -41.52 -29.65
C PHE A 31 -10.84 -41.27 -28.36
N LYS A 32 -10.26 -41.52 -27.18
CA LYS A 32 -10.92 -41.21 -25.90
C LYS A 32 -11.21 -39.70 -25.77
N THR A 33 -10.32 -38.81 -26.19
CA THR A 33 -10.56 -37.35 -26.13
C THR A 33 -11.64 -36.89 -27.11
N LEU A 34 -11.72 -37.48 -28.30
CA LEU A 34 -12.71 -37.11 -29.33
C LEU A 34 -14.10 -37.71 -29.07
N PHE A 35 -14.18 -38.95 -28.57
CA PHE A 35 -15.42 -39.73 -28.50
C PHE A 35 -15.92 -40.01 -27.07
N SER A 36 -15.24 -39.54 -26.00
CA SER A 36 -15.81 -39.64 -24.64
C SER A 36 -17.02 -38.73 -24.48
N ARG A 37 -18.05 -39.23 -23.78
CA ARG A 37 -19.13 -38.38 -23.26
C ARG A 37 -18.55 -37.35 -22.29
N LYS A 38 -18.66 -36.08 -22.65
CA LYS A 38 -18.32 -34.95 -21.77
C LYS A 38 -19.30 -34.86 -20.61
N PHE A 39 -18.80 -34.65 -19.40
CA PHE A 39 -19.63 -34.28 -18.27
C PHE A 39 -20.20 -32.87 -18.48
N GLN A 40 -21.52 -32.75 -18.39
CA GLN A 40 -22.16 -31.44 -18.20
C GLN A 40 -21.95 -31.03 -16.75
N LEU A 41 -21.28 -29.90 -16.50
CA LEU A 41 -20.84 -29.53 -15.15
C LEU A 41 -21.99 -29.46 -14.12
N VAL A 42 -23.16 -28.96 -14.56
CA VAL A 42 -24.41 -28.90 -13.77
C VAL A 42 -24.91 -30.28 -13.28
N LYS A 43 -24.46 -31.39 -13.86
CA LYS A 43 -24.81 -32.73 -13.38
C LYS A 43 -24.06 -33.10 -12.09
N PHE A 44 -22.94 -32.46 -11.77
CA PHE A 44 -22.28 -32.62 -10.48
C PHE A 44 -23.06 -31.96 -9.34
N GLY A 45 -23.78 -30.86 -9.61
CA GLY A 45 -24.62 -30.14 -8.67
C GLY A 45 -24.94 -28.73 -9.16
N GLU A 46 -25.80 -27.99 -8.47
CA GLU A 46 -26.16 -26.63 -8.84
C GLU A 46 -25.04 -25.61 -8.61
N TRP A 47 -24.29 -25.75 -7.50
CA TRP A 47 -23.33 -24.75 -7.03
C TRP A 47 -21.87 -25.15 -7.27
N ALA A 48 -21.07 -24.18 -7.72
CA ALA A 48 -19.62 -24.27 -7.73
C ALA A 48 -19.01 -23.30 -6.70
N VAL A 49 -18.27 -23.81 -5.72
CA VAL A 49 -17.52 -23.03 -4.74
C VAL A 49 -16.12 -22.77 -5.28
N VAL A 50 -15.67 -21.51 -5.31
CA VAL A 50 -14.35 -21.13 -5.82
C VAL A 50 -13.61 -20.30 -4.78
N THR A 51 -12.43 -20.77 -4.34
CA THR A 51 -11.58 -20.04 -3.39
C THR A 51 -10.54 -19.18 -4.10
N GLY A 52 -10.22 -18.01 -3.54
CA GLY A 52 -9.37 -17.00 -4.21
C GLY A 52 -10.05 -16.40 -5.45
N ALA A 53 -11.39 -16.32 -5.46
CA ALA A 53 -12.18 -16.02 -6.64
C ALA A 53 -12.10 -14.56 -7.14
N THR A 54 -11.49 -13.64 -6.40
CA THR A 54 -11.50 -12.19 -6.72
C THR A 54 -10.46 -11.75 -7.76
N ASP A 55 -9.59 -12.65 -8.20
CA ASP A 55 -8.51 -12.33 -9.13
C ASP A 55 -8.05 -13.59 -9.89
N GLY A 56 -7.24 -13.39 -10.93
CA GLY A 56 -6.47 -14.45 -11.57
C GLY A 56 -7.29 -15.64 -12.09
N ILE A 57 -6.74 -16.85 -11.89
CA ILE A 57 -7.32 -18.12 -12.33
C ILE A 57 -8.69 -18.35 -11.68
N GLY A 58 -8.83 -18.10 -10.37
CA GLY A 58 -10.08 -18.28 -9.63
C GLY A 58 -11.23 -17.46 -10.21
N LYS A 59 -11.00 -16.16 -10.49
CA LYS A 59 -12.01 -15.30 -11.12
C LYS A 59 -12.44 -15.82 -12.49
N ALA A 60 -11.46 -16.15 -13.34
CA ALA A 60 -11.76 -16.65 -14.68
C ALA A 60 -12.47 -18.02 -14.65
N MET A 61 -12.12 -18.90 -13.71
CA MET A 61 -12.83 -20.17 -13.50
C MET A 61 -14.26 -19.95 -13.02
N ALA A 62 -14.52 -19.03 -12.08
CA ALA A 62 -15.87 -18.69 -11.64
C ALA A 62 -16.75 -18.18 -12.80
N ILE A 63 -16.21 -17.29 -13.65
CA ILE A 63 -16.91 -16.81 -14.86
C ILE A 63 -17.18 -17.96 -15.84
N GLU A 64 -16.22 -18.83 -16.11
CA GLU A 64 -16.38 -19.96 -17.04
C GLU A 64 -17.30 -21.08 -16.49
N LEU A 65 -17.43 -21.22 -15.17
CA LEU A 65 -18.43 -22.06 -14.49
C LEU A 65 -19.84 -21.47 -14.64
N ALA A 66 -20.00 -20.16 -14.40
CA ALA A 66 -21.27 -19.45 -14.57
C ALA A 66 -21.79 -19.52 -16.01
N LYS A 67 -20.91 -19.34 -17.02
CA LYS A 67 -21.23 -19.54 -18.45
C LYS A 67 -21.75 -20.95 -18.78
N ARG A 68 -21.43 -21.94 -17.95
CA ARG A 68 -21.89 -23.34 -18.09
C ARG A 68 -23.15 -23.64 -17.28
N GLY A 69 -23.80 -22.61 -16.76
CA GLY A 69 -25.08 -22.69 -16.06
C GLY A 69 -25.00 -23.10 -14.59
N MET A 70 -23.81 -23.11 -13.98
CA MET A 70 -23.63 -23.27 -12.54
C MET A 70 -24.03 -21.98 -11.81
N LYS A 71 -24.58 -22.11 -10.60
CA LYS A 71 -24.56 -21.04 -9.60
C LYS A 71 -23.15 -20.99 -8.99
N VAL A 72 -22.66 -19.82 -8.59
CA VAL A 72 -21.26 -19.65 -8.13
C VAL A 72 -21.19 -19.05 -6.73
N PHE A 73 -20.37 -19.66 -5.88
CA PHE A 73 -20.10 -19.22 -4.51
C PHE A 73 -18.64 -18.80 -4.40
N LEU A 74 -18.40 -17.50 -4.21
CA LEU A 74 -17.08 -16.87 -4.29
C LEU A 74 -16.48 -16.72 -2.89
N VAL A 75 -15.35 -17.38 -2.62
CA VAL A 75 -14.63 -17.24 -1.35
C VAL A 75 -13.32 -16.49 -1.58
N SER A 76 -13.11 -15.39 -0.87
CA SER A 76 -11.87 -14.61 -0.88
C SER A 76 -11.78 -13.76 0.38
N ARG A 77 -10.69 -13.01 0.55
CA ARG A 77 -10.32 -12.37 1.82
C ARG A 77 -10.88 -10.95 1.97
N ASN A 78 -11.18 -10.29 0.86
CA ASN A 78 -11.56 -8.88 0.83
C ASN A 78 -13.03 -8.72 0.35
N PRO A 79 -13.94 -8.23 1.21
CA PRO A 79 -15.37 -8.08 0.87
C PRO A 79 -15.63 -7.17 -0.34
N GLU A 80 -14.89 -6.06 -0.46
CA GLU A 80 -15.07 -5.10 -1.55
C GLU A 80 -14.76 -5.73 -2.91
N ARG A 81 -13.62 -6.43 -3.01
CA ARG A 81 -13.25 -7.16 -4.22
C ARG A 81 -14.17 -8.33 -4.51
N LEU A 82 -14.82 -8.92 -3.50
CA LEU A 82 -15.88 -9.91 -3.72
C LEU A 82 -17.07 -9.25 -4.41
N ARG A 83 -17.63 -8.15 -3.87
CA ARG A 83 -18.74 -7.43 -4.52
C ARG A 83 -18.41 -6.99 -5.95
N GLN A 84 -17.22 -6.44 -6.19
CA GLN A 84 -16.78 -6.12 -7.55
C GLN A 84 -16.73 -7.35 -8.45
N THR A 85 -16.30 -8.51 -7.94
CA THR A 85 -16.25 -9.75 -8.71
C THR A 85 -17.65 -10.31 -8.99
N GLU A 86 -18.61 -10.14 -8.07
CA GLU A 86 -20.01 -10.50 -8.29
C GLU A 86 -20.61 -9.66 -9.43
N GLN A 87 -20.39 -8.34 -9.40
CA GLN A 87 -20.81 -7.42 -10.46
C GLN A 87 -20.16 -7.77 -11.81
N ASP A 88 -18.83 -7.90 -11.85
CA ASP A 88 -18.09 -8.24 -13.07
C ASP A 88 -18.56 -9.57 -13.68
N LEU A 89 -18.92 -10.54 -12.84
CA LEU A 89 -19.42 -11.85 -13.27
C LEU A 89 -20.86 -11.76 -13.79
N GLN A 90 -21.73 -10.98 -13.15
CA GLN A 90 -23.08 -10.70 -13.63
C GLN A 90 -23.06 -9.95 -14.98
N SER A 91 -22.18 -8.95 -15.14
CA SER A 91 -21.99 -8.26 -16.42
C SER A 91 -21.41 -9.16 -17.50
N ALA A 92 -20.45 -10.03 -17.17
CA ALA A 92 -19.84 -10.96 -18.13
C ALA A 92 -20.74 -12.17 -18.47
N VAL A 93 -21.74 -12.46 -17.63
CA VAL A 93 -22.68 -13.58 -17.79
C VAL A 93 -24.08 -13.14 -17.36
N PRO A 94 -24.83 -12.38 -18.20
CA PRO A 94 -26.16 -11.88 -17.85
C PRO A 94 -27.19 -12.98 -17.52
N SER A 95 -26.94 -14.21 -17.97
CA SER A 95 -27.74 -15.41 -17.70
C SER A 95 -27.31 -16.20 -16.45
N VAL A 96 -26.47 -15.62 -15.57
CA VAL A 96 -26.01 -16.31 -14.35
C VAL A 96 -27.18 -16.63 -13.41
N LYS A 97 -27.29 -17.90 -13.01
CA LYS A 97 -28.43 -18.41 -12.22
C LYS A 97 -28.38 -18.09 -10.72
N GLY A 98 -27.29 -17.48 -10.25
CA GLY A 98 -27.07 -17.18 -8.84
C GLY A 98 -25.60 -16.98 -8.52
N VAL A 99 -25.33 -15.94 -7.75
CA VAL A 99 -24.01 -15.59 -7.21
C VAL A 99 -24.17 -15.38 -5.71
N LYS A 100 -23.23 -15.90 -4.93
CA LYS A 100 -23.06 -15.61 -3.50
C LYS A 100 -21.57 -15.44 -3.21
N SER A 101 -21.22 -14.74 -2.13
CA SER A 101 -19.85 -14.66 -1.67
C SER A 101 -19.71 -14.77 -0.15
N LEU A 102 -18.49 -15.09 0.30
CA LEU A 102 -18.10 -15.11 1.70
C LEU A 102 -16.67 -14.59 1.86
N ALA A 103 -16.50 -13.66 2.80
CA ALA A 103 -15.20 -13.15 3.18
C ALA A 103 -14.53 -14.08 4.20
N ILE A 104 -13.43 -14.72 3.80
CA ILE A 104 -12.57 -15.54 4.67
C ILE A 104 -11.11 -15.26 4.34
N ASP A 105 -10.32 -14.88 5.34
CA ASP A 105 -8.87 -15.01 5.29
C ASP A 105 -8.46 -16.41 5.76
N PHE A 106 -7.74 -17.14 4.91
CA PHE A 106 -7.22 -18.48 5.22
C PHE A 106 -5.86 -18.45 5.93
N SER A 107 -5.16 -17.31 5.98
CA SER A 107 -3.94 -17.18 6.80
C SER A 107 -4.24 -17.06 8.30
N GLU A 108 -5.47 -16.66 8.65
CA GLU A 108 -5.91 -16.43 10.03
C GLU A 108 -6.82 -17.56 10.54
N GLY A 109 -7.17 -17.50 11.83
CA GLY A 109 -8.10 -18.43 12.47
C GLY A 109 -7.59 -19.86 12.65
N THR A 110 -8.36 -20.66 13.38
CA THR A 110 -8.13 -22.10 13.57
C THR A 110 -8.85 -22.91 12.49
N THR A 111 -8.38 -24.14 12.24
CA THR A 111 -9.03 -25.14 11.37
C THR A 111 -10.53 -25.27 11.68
N GLU A 112 -10.88 -25.33 12.96
CA GLU A 112 -12.26 -25.42 13.45
C GLU A 112 -13.09 -24.17 13.11
N SER A 113 -12.55 -22.97 13.40
CA SER A 113 -13.25 -21.71 13.09
C SER A 113 -13.47 -21.49 11.59
N LEU A 114 -12.56 -21.97 10.75
CA LEU A 114 -12.68 -21.94 9.29
C LEU A 114 -13.72 -22.96 8.80
N PHE A 115 -13.73 -24.17 9.38
CA PHE A 115 -14.73 -25.19 9.10
C PHE A 115 -16.14 -24.68 9.41
N GLN A 116 -16.38 -24.19 10.64
CA GLN A 116 -17.68 -23.69 11.08
C GLN A 116 -18.21 -22.54 10.20
N LYS A 117 -17.36 -21.55 9.86
CA LYS A 117 -17.74 -20.44 8.96
C LYS A 117 -18.11 -20.90 7.56
N LEU A 118 -17.38 -21.87 7.01
CA LEU A 118 -17.65 -22.42 5.67
C LEU A 118 -18.88 -23.32 5.68
N ASP A 119 -19.03 -24.18 6.68
CA ASP A 119 -20.15 -25.12 6.80
C ASP A 119 -21.48 -24.37 6.93
N ALA A 120 -21.57 -23.40 7.84
CA ALA A 120 -22.76 -22.56 7.99
C ALA A 120 -23.14 -21.79 6.71
N ALA A 121 -22.14 -21.31 5.94
CA ALA A 121 -22.38 -20.53 4.73
C ALA A 121 -22.70 -21.40 3.49
N LEU A 122 -22.24 -22.65 3.46
CA LEU A 122 -22.49 -23.63 2.41
C LEU A 122 -23.63 -24.61 2.74
N GLN A 123 -24.20 -24.51 3.95
CA GLN A 123 -25.33 -25.31 4.40
C GLN A 123 -26.50 -25.21 3.40
N ASN A 124 -27.15 -26.34 3.15
CA ASN A 124 -28.28 -26.47 2.22
C ASN A 124 -27.97 -26.15 0.74
N LEU A 125 -26.70 -25.91 0.36
CA LEU A 125 -26.31 -25.77 -1.04
C LEU A 125 -25.97 -27.14 -1.66
N ASP A 126 -26.54 -27.41 -2.84
CA ASP A 126 -26.12 -28.54 -3.69
C ASP A 126 -24.78 -28.22 -4.37
N VAL A 127 -23.70 -28.21 -3.56
CA VAL A 127 -22.34 -28.02 -4.05
C VAL A 127 -21.93 -29.22 -4.90
N GLY A 128 -21.81 -28.99 -6.20
CA GLY A 128 -21.36 -29.97 -7.17
C GLY A 128 -19.87 -29.85 -7.49
N ILE A 129 -19.31 -28.64 -7.48
CA ILE A 129 -17.90 -28.40 -7.81
C ILE A 129 -17.25 -27.57 -6.71
N LEU A 130 -16.07 -27.98 -6.24
CA LEU A 130 -15.17 -27.19 -5.42
C LEU A 130 -13.89 -26.89 -6.20
N VAL A 131 -13.51 -25.63 -6.26
CA VAL A 131 -12.24 -25.16 -6.84
C VAL A 131 -11.39 -24.55 -5.73
N ASN A 132 -10.45 -25.34 -5.21
CA ASN A 132 -9.42 -24.91 -4.27
C ASN A 132 -8.31 -24.19 -5.04
N ASN A 133 -8.51 -22.90 -5.31
CA ASN A 133 -7.60 -22.06 -6.08
C ASN A 133 -6.84 -21.03 -5.23
N VAL A 134 -7.32 -20.72 -4.01
CA VAL A 134 -6.64 -19.76 -3.12
C VAL A 134 -5.19 -20.19 -2.88
N GLY A 135 -4.27 -19.22 -2.92
CA GLY A 135 -2.87 -19.49 -2.70
C GLY A 135 -2.01 -18.23 -2.72
N ILE A 136 -0.85 -18.34 -2.09
CA ILE A 136 0.23 -17.36 -2.11
C ILE A 136 1.54 -18.02 -2.53
N SER A 137 2.52 -17.19 -2.89
CA SER A 137 3.89 -17.58 -3.18
C SER A 137 4.82 -16.55 -2.54
N TYR A 138 6.13 -16.76 -2.64
CA TYR A 138 7.12 -15.87 -2.03
C TYR A 138 6.99 -14.44 -2.59
N PRO A 139 7.34 -13.40 -1.80
CA PRO A 139 7.40 -12.02 -2.28
C PRO A 139 8.32 -11.87 -3.51
N HIS A 140 9.38 -12.68 -3.62
CA HIS A 140 10.25 -12.84 -4.77
C HIS A 140 11.08 -14.13 -4.61
N ALA A 141 11.97 -14.46 -5.56
CA ALA A 141 12.90 -15.58 -5.41
C ALA A 141 13.88 -15.29 -4.24
N MET A 142 13.84 -16.14 -3.20
CA MET A 142 14.56 -15.97 -1.93
C MET A 142 15.24 -17.27 -1.53
N PHE A 143 16.38 -17.18 -0.83
CA PHE A 143 16.94 -18.33 -0.13
C PHE A 143 16.08 -18.69 1.08
N TYR A 144 16.24 -19.90 1.61
CA TYR A 144 15.34 -20.44 2.64
C TYR A 144 15.48 -19.72 3.98
N ASP A 145 16.71 -19.35 4.35
CA ASP A 145 17.10 -18.58 5.53
C ASP A 145 16.57 -17.14 5.55
N GLU A 146 16.13 -16.62 4.40
CA GLU A 146 15.58 -15.27 4.28
C GLU A 146 14.06 -15.20 4.48
N LEU A 147 13.39 -16.35 4.59
CA LEU A 147 11.96 -16.42 4.81
C LEU A 147 11.67 -16.25 6.29
N ASP A 148 10.91 -15.21 6.64
CA ASP A 148 10.40 -15.07 7.99
C ASP A 148 9.42 -16.21 8.31
N LEU A 149 9.38 -16.60 9.59
CA LEU A 149 8.56 -17.72 10.06
C LEU A 149 7.07 -17.51 9.77
N HIS A 150 6.60 -16.26 9.84
CA HIS A 150 5.22 -15.91 9.54
C HIS A 150 4.89 -16.13 8.04
N THR A 151 5.80 -15.84 7.10
CA THR A 151 5.65 -16.20 5.68
C THR A 151 5.54 -17.73 5.48
N LEU A 152 6.29 -18.53 6.26
CA LEU A 152 6.17 -20.00 6.23
C LEU A 152 4.80 -20.47 6.73
N ASP A 153 4.33 -19.93 7.86
CA ASP A 153 2.99 -20.22 8.39
C ASP A 153 1.89 -19.81 7.41
N GLN A 154 2.00 -18.63 6.80
CA GLN A 154 1.05 -18.18 5.77
C GLN A 154 1.04 -19.10 4.55
N LEU A 155 2.20 -19.60 4.09
CA LEU A 155 2.26 -20.56 2.97
C LEU A 155 1.51 -21.85 3.31
N ILE A 156 1.73 -22.41 4.50
CA ILE A 156 1.06 -23.64 4.95
C ILE A 156 -0.45 -23.40 5.13
N ASN A 157 -0.82 -22.32 5.82
CA ASN A 157 -2.22 -21.99 6.13
C ASN A 157 -3.03 -21.69 4.85
N VAL A 158 -2.48 -20.93 3.91
CA VAL A 158 -3.21 -20.50 2.71
C VAL A 158 -3.14 -21.52 1.57
N ASN A 159 -2.04 -22.26 1.38
CA ASN A 159 -1.94 -23.23 0.27
C ASN A 159 -2.41 -24.64 0.65
N VAL A 160 -2.17 -25.08 1.88
CA VAL A 160 -2.44 -26.46 2.33
C VAL A 160 -3.70 -26.54 3.18
N ARG A 161 -3.72 -25.84 4.33
CA ARG A 161 -4.83 -25.93 5.30
C ARG A 161 -6.17 -25.52 4.70
N SER A 162 -6.19 -24.45 3.90
CA SER A 162 -7.38 -24.00 3.15
C SER A 162 -8.02 -25.14 2.36
N THR A 163 -7.23 -25.82 1.52
CA THR A 163 -7.62 -26.96 0.66
C THR A 163 -8.19 -28.12 1.46
N LEU A 164 -7.60 -28.44 2.61
CA LEU A 164 -8.08 -29.53 3.46
C LEU A 164 -9.43 -29.18 4.10
N VAL A 165 -9.57 -27.97 4.67
CA VAL A 165 -10.80 -27.52 5.35
C VAL A 165 -11.97 -27.39 4.38
N THR A 166 -11.78 -26.69 3.26
CA THR A 166 -12.85 -26.49 2.25
C THR A 166 -13.32 -27.81 1.66
N THR A 167 -12.40 -28.75 1.42
CA THR A 167 -12.75 -30.10 0.96
C THR A 167 -13.51 -30.87 2.03
N ARG A 168 -13.09 -30.79 3.30
CA ARG A 168 -13.77 -31.44 4.43
C ARG A 168 -15.22 -30.98 4.61
N VAL A 169 -15.52 -29.70 4.36
CA VAL A 169 -16.88 -29.15 4.40
C VAL A 169 -17.76 -29.73 3.28
N VAL A 170 -17.32 -29.71 2.03
CA VAL A 170 -18.19 -30.12 0.89
C VAL A 170 -18.26 -31.64 0.68
N TYR A 171 -17.22 -32.38 1.06
CA TYR A 171 -17.06 -33.80 0.72
C TYR A 171 -18.21 -34.70 1.24
N PRO A 172 -18.68 -34.60 2.50
CA PRO A 172 -19.81 -35.41 2.98
C PRO A 172 -21.06 -35.28 2.10
N GLY A 173 -21.40 -34.06 1.67
CA GLY A 173 -22.52 -33.81 0.77
C GLY A 173 -22.34 -34.48 -0.59
N MET A 174 -21.15 -34.39 -1.19
CA MET A 174 -20.83 -35.05 -2.47
C MET A 174 -20.91 -36.59 -2.35
N VAL A 175 -20.47 -37.14 -1.21
CA VAL A 175 -20.54 -38.59 -0.91
C VAL A 175 -21.99 -39.05 -0.83
N THR A 176 -22.83 -38.37 -0.05
CA THR A 176 -24.26 -38.70 0.09
C THR A 176 -24.99 -38.64 -1.25
N ARG A 177 -24.70 -37.63 -2.07
CA ARG A 177 -25.31 -37.46 -3.41
C ARG A 177 -24.68 -38.36 -4.50
N LYS A 178 -23.59 -39.06 -4.19
CA LYS A 178 -22.77 -39.87 -5.13
C LYS A 178 -22.46 -39.11 -6.44
N ARG A 179 -22.07 -37.84 -6.31
CA ARG A 179 -21.66 -36.96 -7.41
C ARG A 179 -20.89 -35.76 -6.88
N GLY A 180 -19.87 -35.33 -7.61
CA GLY A 180 -19.16 -34.08 -7.36
C GLY A 180 -17.84 -33.97 -8.12
N ALA A 181 -17.21 -32.80 -8.06
CA ALA A 181 -15.84 -32.59 -8.52
C ALA A 181 -15.05 -31.69 -7.53
N ILE A 182 -13.84 -32.12 -7.17
CA ILE A 182 -12.90 -31.39 -6.30
C ILE A 182 -11.66 -31.09 -7.11
N ILE A 183 -11.41 -29.81 -7.39
CA ILE A 183 -10.34 -29.33 -8.24
C ILE A 183 -9.38 -28.50 -7.39
N CYS A 184 -8.14 -28.95 -7.22
CA CYS A 184 -7.12 -28.20 -6.49
C CYS A 184 -6.11 -27.59 -7.47
N VAL A 185 -5.85 -26.29 -7.37
CA VAL A 185 -4.87 -25.61 -8.23
C VAL A 185 -3.49 -25.73 -7.58
N GLY A 186 -2.74 -26.71 -8.05
CA GLY A 186 -1.33 -26.94 -7.74
C GLY A 186 -0.43 -25.89 -8.39
N SER A 187 0.75 -26.32 -8.84
CA SER A 187 1.63 -25.53 -9.70
C SER A 187 2.60 -26.46 -10.41
N GLY A 188 3.03 -26.12 -11.62
CA GLY A 188 4.13 -26.84 -12.27
C GLY A 188 5.45 -26.75 -11.48
N ALA A 189 5.56 -25.86 -10.50
CA ALA A 189 6.64 -25.80 -9.51
C ALA A 189 6.80 -27.07 -8.64
N SER A 190 5.74 -27.90 -8.51
CA SER A 190 5.85 -29.24 -7.89
C SER A 190 6.10 -30.36 -8.90
N GLU A 191 5.87 -30.12 -10.19
CA GLU A 191 6.02 -31.10 -11.26
C GLU A 191 7.41 -31.08 -11.90
N ILE A 192 8.06 -29.91 -11.98
CA ILE A 192 9.43 -29.80 -12.52
C ILE A 192 10.45 -30.37 -11.53
N ALA A 193 11.53 -30.97 -12.06
CA ALA A 193 12.54 -31.68 -11.27
C ALA A 193 13.15 -30.88 -10.09
N SER A 194 13.20 -29.55 -10.18
CA SER A 194 13.65 -28.65 -9.10
C SER A 194 13.21 -27.21 -9.36
N ASP A 195 12.81 -26.48 -8.33
CA ASP A 195 12.46 -25.04 -8.36
C ASP A 195 13.23 -24.29 -7.25
N PRO A 196 14.54 -24.00 -7.46
CA PRO A 196 15.37 -23.32 -6.48
C PRO A 196 14.87 -21.91 -6.17
N LEU A 197 15.08 -21.47 -4.93
CA LEU A 197 14.58 -20.20 -4.37
C LEU A 197 13.04 -20.12 -4.21
N TYR A 198 12.33 -21.26 -4.34
CA TYR A 198 10.89 -21.40 -4.10
C TYR A 198 10.51 -22.67 -3.30
N CYS A 199 11.47 -23.31 -2.63
CA CYS A 199 11.34 -24.66 -2.06
C CYS A 199 10.09 -24.91 -1.18
N ALA A 200 9.78 -24.04 -0.21
CA ALA A 200 8.61 -24.19 0.65
C ALA A 200 7.30 -23.97 -0.12
N TYR A 201 7.28 -23.04 -1.09
CA TYR A 201 6.14 -22.87 -1.98
C TYR A 201 5.89 -24.15 -2.80
N SER A 202 6.93 -24.71 -3.43
CA SER A 202 6.82 -25.96 -4.19
C SER A 202 6.38 -27.13 -3.30
N ALA A 203 6.87 -27.23 -2.07
CA ALA A 203 6.42 -28.22 -1.09
C ALA A 203 4.91 -28.08 -0.77
N THR A 204 4.41 -26.87 -0.55
CA THR A 204 2.96 -26.66 -0.34
C THR A 204 2.11 -27.02 -1.56
N LYS A 205 2.64 -26.88 -2.78
CA LYS A 205 1.94 -27.28 -4.02
C LYS A 205 2.00 -28.79 -4.27
N ALA A 206 3.11 -29.44 -3.93
CA ALA A 206 3.21 -30.90 -3.90
C ALA A 206 2.26 -31.54 -2.86
N ALA A 207 2.00 -30.87 -1.74
CA ALA A 207 1.00 -31.33 -0.77
C ALA A 207 -0.42 -31.40 -1.35
N ALA A 208 -0.83 -30.41 -2.15
CA ALA A 208 -2.13 -30.43 -2.84
C ALA A 208 -2.22 -31.54 -3.90
N GLU A 209 -1.11 -31.82 -4.60
CA GLU A 209 -1.00 -32.90 -5.58
C GLU A 209 -1.12 -34.28 -4.92
N SER A 210 -0.36 -34.51 -3.84
CA SER A 210 -0.39 -35.73 -3.03
C SER A 210 -1.76 -35.97 -2.38
N PHE A 211 -2.41 -34.90 -1.89
CA PHE A 211 -3.77 -34.94 -1.36
C PHE A 211 -4.77 -35.41 -2.43
N CYS A 212 -4.78 -34.79 -3.61
CA CYS A 212 -5.66 -35.21 -4.71
C CYS A 212 -5.39 -36.66 -5.12
N ARG A 213 -4.12 -37.05 -5.28
CA ARG A 213 -3.71 -38.40 -5.70
C ARG A 213 -4.17 -39.48 -4.71
N SER A 214 -4.17 -39.17 -3.42
CA SER A 214 -4.66 -40.07 -2.36
C SER A 214 -6.18 -40.10 -2.28
N LEU A 215 -6.85 -38.97 -2.51
CA LEU A 215 -8.31 -38.85 -2.42
C LEU A 215 -9.07 -39.42 -3.63
N GLN A 216 -8.51 -39.37 -4.86
CA GLN A 216 -9.22 -39.87 -6.04
C GLN A 216 -9.61 -41.37 -5.95
N PRO A 217 -8.76 -42.31 -5.49
CA PRO A 217 -9.15 -43.70 -5.25
C PRO A 217 -10.37 -43.86 -4.34
N GLU A 218 -10.43 -43.13 -3.22
CA GLU A 218 -11.59 -43.15 -2.32
C GLU A 218 -12.86 -42.61 -2.98
N CYS A 219 -12.71 -41.59 -3.83
CA CYS A 219 -13.80 -40.90 -4.52
C CYS A 219 -14.34 -41.68 -5.74
N ALA A 220 -13.56 -42.60 -6.30
CA ALA A 220 -13.87 -43.23 -7.59
C ALA A 220 -15.14 -44.09 -7.59
N SER A 221 -15.39 -44.85 -6.50
CA SER A 221 -16.63 -45.62 -6.32
C SER A 221 -17.85 -44.75 -5.98
N LYS A 222 -17.61 -43.48 -5.61
CA LYS A 222 -18.63 -42.50 -5.21
C LYS A 222 -19.02 -41.55 -6.35
N ASN A 223 -18.48 -41.75 -7.56
CA ASN A 223 -18.59 -40.85 -8.72
C ASN A 223 -18.18 -39.39 -8.42
N ILE A 224 -17.15 -39.21 -7.59
CA ILE A 224 -16.57 -37.90 -7.31
C ILE A 224 -15.25 -37.77 -8.09
N LEU A 225 -15.15 -36.74 -8.92
CA LEU A 225 -13.94 -36.41 -9.67
C LEU A 225 -12.98 -35.64 -8.76
N VAL A 226 -11.70 -36.01 -8.75
CA VAL A 226 -10.66 -35.28 -8.01
C VAL A 226 -9.52 -35.01 -8.98
N GLN A 227 -9.14 -33.75 -9.17
CA GLN A 227 -8.05 -33.35 -10.04
C GLN A 227 -7.15 -32.32 -9.37
N CYS A 228 -5.83 -32.48 -9.52
CA CYS A 228 -4.87 -31.41 -9.27
C CYS A 228 -4.54 -30.74 -10.62
N HIS A 229 -4.92 -29.47 -10.77
CA HIS A 229 -4.59 -28.67 -11.96
C HIS A 229 -3.26 -27.97 -11.73
N VAL A 230 -2.23 -28.30 -12.51
CA VAL A 230 -0.85 -27.79 -12.38
C VAL A 230 -0.52 -26.75 -13.47
N PRO A 231 -0.79 -25.45 -13.25
CA PRO A 231 -0.37 -24.37 -14.14
C PRO A 231 1.12 -24.06 -14.01
N LEU A 232 1.78 -23.72 -15.12
CA LEU A 232 2.99 -22.91 -15.09
C LEU A 232 2.61 -21.42 -15.02
N LEU A 233 3.39 -20.52 -15.63
CA LEU A 233 3.08 -19.10 -15.67
C LEU A 233 1.74 -18.83 -16.39
N VAL A 234 0.83 -18.13 -15.72
CA VAL A 234 -0.45 -17.61 -16.25
C VAL A 234 -0.53 -16.14 -15.87
N THR A 235 -1.07 -15.25 -16.73
CA THR A 235 -1.08 -13.80 -16.49
C THR A 235 -1.90 -13.41 -15.25
N THR A 236 -1.23 -13.29 -14.11
CA THR A 236 -1.85 -13.08 -12.79
C THR A 236 -0.99 -12.17 -11.93
N LYS A 237 -1.58 -11.52 -10.92
CA LYS A 237 -0.80 -10.72 -9.96
C LYS A 237 0.24 -11.56 -9.19
N LEU A 238 -0.08 -12.83 -8.89
CA LEU A 238 0.82 -13.77 -8.21
C LEU A 238 2.08 -14.10 -9.05
N SER A 239 1.90 -14.40 -10.35
CA SER A 239 3.03 -14.62 -11.27
C SER A 239 3.79 -13.34 -11.66
N LYS A 240 3.19 -12.17 -11.41
CA LYS A 240 3.63 -10.83 -11.87
C LYS A 240 3.67 -10.67 -13.41
N MET A 241 3.14 -11.63 -14.17
CA MET A 241 3.08 -11.59 -15.63
C MET A 241 1.88 -10.77 -16.13
N ARG A 242 2.15 -9.78 -16.99
CA ARG A 242 1.13 -8.84 -17.52
C ARG A 242 0.71 -9.08 -18.97
N LYS A 243 1.54 -9.75 -19.78
CA LYS A 243 1.28 -10.00 -21.20
C LYS A 243 1.10 -11.50 -21.44
N ALA A 244 0.07 -11.87 -22.18
CA ALA A 244 -0.16 -13.24 -22.60
C ALA A 244 0.82 -13.65 -23.71
N SER A 245 1.17 -14.93 -23.77
CA SER A 245 1.99 -15.56 -24.80
C SER A 245 1.66 -17.06 -24.89
N LEU A 246 2.21 -17.77 -25.87
CA LEU A 246 2.02 -19.22 -26.01
C LEU A 246 2.47 -20.00 -24.76
N MET A 247 3.50 -19.54 -24.05
CA MET A 247 3.98 -20.18 -22.80
C MET A 247 3.32 -19.60 -21.54
N THR A 248 2.61 -18.47 -21.65
CA THR A 248 1.96 -17.78 -20.54
C THR A 248 0.55 -17.37 -20.97
N PRO A 249 -0.42 -18.30 -20.95
CA PRO A 249 -1.78 -18.02 -21.41
C PRO A 249 -2.44 -16.95 -20.54
N SER A 250 -3.49 -16.33 -21.09
CA SER A 250 -4.39 -15.50 -20.29
C SER A 250 -5.16 -16.35 -19.27
N THR A 251 -5.68 -15.71 -18.23
CA THR A 251 -6.53 -16.33 -17.21
C THR A 251 -7.78 -16.98 -17.79
N GLU A 252 -8.38 -16.39 -18.82
CA GLU A 252 -9.58 -16.87 -19.50
C GLU A 252 -9.25 -18.09 -20.38
N THR A 253 -8.10 -18.05 -21.07
CA THR A 253 -7.61 -19.16 -21.90
C THR A 253 -7.28 -20.38 -21.03
N TYR A 254 -6.63 -20.14 -19.88
CA TYR A 254 -6.38 -21.19 -18.90
C TYR A 254 -7.69 -21.73 -18.29
N ALA A 255 -8.62 -20.87 -17.87
CA ALA A 255 -9.89 -21.28 -17.28
C ALA A 255 -10.77 -22.10 -18.26
N LYS A 256 -10.82 -21.71 -19.55
CA LYS A 256 -11.48 -22.53 -20.60
C LYS A 256 -10.85 -23.92 -20.73
N SER A 257 -9.53 -23.99 -20.68
CA SER A 257 -8.78 -25.27 -20.71
C SER A 257 -9.06 -26.11 -19.45
N ALA A 258 -9.14 -25.46 -18.28
CA ALA A 258 -9.49 -26.10 -17.01
C ALA A 258 -10.91 -26.67 -17.02
N MET A 259 -11.90 -25.92 -17.54
CA MET A 259 -13.26 -26.45 -17.70
C MET A 259 -13.30 -27.66 -18.63
N ALA A 260 -12.63 -27.59 -19.79
CA ALA A 260 -12.53 -28.73 -20.71
C ALA A 260 -11.85 -29.95 -20.04
N ALA A 261 -10.89 -29.75 -19.14
CA ALA A 261 -10.24 -30.84 -18.41
C ALA A 261 -11.16 -31.52 -17.35
N ILE A 262 -12.13 -30.78 -16.81
CA ILE A 262 -13.18 -31.30 -15.92
C ILE A 262 -14.24 -32.03 -16.75
N GLU A 263 -14.72 -31.41 -17.83
CA GLU A 263 -15.71 -31.97 -18.76
C GLU A 263 -15.24 -33.30 -19.38
N ASN A 264 -13.98 -33.40 -19.78
CA ASN A 264 -13.36 -34.62 -20.31
C ASN A 264 -12.73 -35.50 -19.20
N GLY A 265 -13.01 -35.21 -17.93
CA GLY A 265 -12.44 -35.90 -16.77
C GLY A 265 -12.85 -37.38 -16.69
N SER A 266 -12.19 -38.13 -15.79
CA SER A 266 -12.51 -39.54 -15.56
C SER A 266 -12.09 -39.94 -14.15
N MET A 267 -12.97 -40.61 -13.40
CA MET A 267 -12.72 -41.06 -12.02
C MET A 267 -11.55 -42.05 -11.88
N ARG A 268 -11.14 -42.66 -13.00
CA ARG A 268 -9.95 -43.54 -13.13
C ARG A 268 -8.92 -42.95 -14.11
N GLY A 269 -8.96 -41.64 -14.32
CA GLY A 269 -8.01 -40.89 -15.15
C GLY A 269 -6.78 -40.44 -14.36
N PRO A 270 -5.85 -39.71 -15.00
CA PRO A 270 -4.77 -39.03 -14.29
C PRO A 270 -5.37 -37.95 -13.36
N THR A 271 -4.98 -37.99 -12.10
CA THR A 271 -5.38 -36.99 -11.10
C THR A 271 -4.64 -35.67 -11.29
N THR A 272 -3.32 -35.73 -11.47
CA THR A 272 -2.48 -34.56 -11.73
C THR A 272 -2.47 -34.26 -13.23
N ILE A 273 -2.93 -33.07 -13.61
CA ILE A 273 -3.03 -32.65 -15.01
C ILE A 273 -2.67 -31.18 -15.18
N SER A 274 -1.95 -30.84 -16.24
CA SER A 274 -1.85 -29.46 -16.71
C SER A 274 -2.94 -29.23 -17.76
N PRO A 275 -4.00 -28.43 -17.49
CA PRO A 275 -5.13 -28.29 -18.41
C PRO A 275 -4.73 -27.61 -19.73
N TYR A 276 -3.79 -26.69 -19.68
CA TYR A 276 -3.27 -26.01 -20.87
C TYR A 276 -2.18 -26.87 -21.52
N CYS A 277 -2.37 -27.24 -22.79
CA CYS A 277 -1.55 -28.22 -23.48
C CYS A 277 -0.06 -27.82 -23.59
N VAL A 278 0.24 -26.53 -23.79
CA VAL A 278 1.63 -26.05 -23.88
C VAL A 278 2.35 -26.21 -22.54
N HIS A 279 1.67 -25.95 -21.41
CA HIS A 279 2.25 -26.17 -20.08
C HIS A 279 2.54 -27.65 -19.83
N ARG A 280 1.66 -28.55 -20.29
CA ARG A 280 1.90 -30.01 -20.25
C ARG A 280 3.15 -30.41 -21.06
N CYS A 281 3.34 -29.86 -22.25
CA CYS A 281 4.52 -30.12 -23.07
C CYS A 281 5.80 -29.59 -22.41
N ILE A 282 5.75 -28.40 -21.80
CA ILE A 282 6.90 -27.83 -21.07
C ILE A 282 7.27 -28.72 -19.87
N ILE A 283 6.30 -29.13 -19.04
CA ILE A 283 6.54 -30.02 -17.90
C ILE A 283 7.16 -31.35 -18.36
N TRP A 284 6.62 -31.95 -19.43
CA TRP A 284 7.16 -33.20 -19.98
C TRP A 284 8.60 -33.04 -20.49
N LEU A 285 8.91 -31.97 -21.22
CA LEU A 285 10.27 -31.67 -21.67
C LEU A 285 11.22 -31.40 -20.49
N SER A 286 10.77 -30.64 -19.48
CA SER A 286 11.54 -30.37 -18.26
C SER A 286 11.93 -31.64 -17.52
N ASN A 287 11.01 -32.60 -17.43
CA ASN A 287 11.24 -33.86 -16.72
C ASN A 287 11.98 -34.92 -17.56
N ALA A 288 12.20 -34.67 -18.85
CA ALA A 288 13.12 -35.45 -19.68
C ALA A 288 14.60 -35.01 -19.49
N VAL A 289 14.85 -33.83 -18.91
CA VAL A 289 16.21 -33.34 -18.63
C VAL A 289 16.75 -33.98 -17.35
N PRO A 290 17.97 -34.56 -17.34
CA PRO A 290 18.58 -35.08 -16.12
C PRO A 290 18.67 -34.01 -15.02
N ARG A 291 18.27 -34.36 -13.79
CA ARG A 291 18.10 -33.41 -12.67
C ARG A 291 19.26 -32.43 -12.47
N LYS A 292 20.51 -32.93 -12.49
CA LYS A 292 21.72 -32.10 -12.35
C LYS A 292 21.86 -31.04 -13.46
N VAL A 293 21.48 -31.38 -14.69
CA VAL A 293 21.50 -30.45 -15.84
C VAL A 293 20.39 -29.42 -15.71
N TRP A 294 19.20 -29.85 -15.28
CA TRP A 294 18.08 -28.93 -14.99
C TRP A 294 18.47 -27.92 -13.90
N GLU A 295 18.99 -28.39 -12.77
CA GLU A 295 19.39 -27.54 -11.64
C GLU A 295 20.51 -26.55 -12.02
N ALA A 296 21.53 -26.99 -12.75
CA ALA A 296 22.60 -26.14 -13.26
C ALA A 296 22.11 -25.04 -14.22
N ALA A 297 21.13 -25.34 -15.07
CA ALA A 297 20.55 -24.37 -16.00
C ALA A 297 19.51 -23.43 -15.36
N TYR A 298 18.76 -23.92 -14.38
CA TYR A 298 17.59 -23.24 -13.84
C TYR A 298 17.90 -22.36 -12.60
N LEU A 299 18.88 -22.75 -11.76
CA LEU A 299 19.32 -21.92 -10.63
C LEU A 299 19.80 -20.50 -11.05
N PRO A 300 20.63 -20.31 -12.10
CA PRO A 300 21.01 -18.98 -12.58
C PRO A 300 19.82 -18.10 -12.98
N ARG A 301 18.74 -18.72 -13.51
CA ARG A 301 17.50 -18.02 -13.86
C ARG A 301 16.79 -17.50 -12.60
N CYS A 302 16.66 -18.33 -11.56
CA CYS A 302 16.09 -17.91 -10.28
C CYS A 302 16.91 -16.79 -9.62
N LEU A 303 18.25 -16.88 -9.64
CA LEU A 303 19.15 -15.83 -9.16
C LEU A 303 19.01 -14.52 -9.96
N SER A 304 18.80 -14.59 -11.28
CA SER A 304 18.52 -13.41 -12.12
C SER A 304 17.17 -12.75 -11.76
N ILE A 305 16.13 -13.54 -11.52
CA ILE A 305 14.81 -13.07 -11.06
C ILE A 305 14.95 -12.38 -9.69
N ARG A 306 15.68 -13.00 -8.76
CA ARG A 306 16.02 -12.43 -7.44
C ARG A 306 16.73 -11.08 -7.57
N LYS A 307 17.83 -11.01 -8.34
CA LYS A 307 18.62 -9.76 -8.51
C LYS A 307 17.75 -8.60 -9.02
N ARG A 308 16.83 -8.87 -9.97
CA ARG A 308 15.88 -7.86 -10.47
C ARG A 308 14.86 -7.43 -9.41
N ALA A 309 14.40 -8.36 -8.57
CA ALA A 309 13.47 -8.05 -7.49
C ALA A 309 14.11 -7.22 -6.37
N LEU A 310 15.35 -7.57 -5.97
CA LEU A 310 16.12 -6.80 -4.98
C LEU A 310 16.44 -5.39 -5.49
N LYS A 311 16.95 -5.24 -6.72
CA LYS A 311 17.19 -3.91 -7.30
C LYS A 311 15.91 -3.06 -7.31
N LYS A 312 14.77 -3.66 -7.67
CA LYS A 312 13.48 -2.95 -7.63
C LYS A 312 13.05 -2.59 -6.19
N LYS A 313 13.36 -3.42 -5.19
CA LYS A 313 13.12 -3.12 -3.78
C LYS A 313 14.01 -1.97 -3.31
N GLU A 314 15.29 -1.95 -3.67
CA GLU A 314 16.23 -0.85 -3.40
C GLU A 314 15.78 0.46 -4.08
N GLU A 315 15.41 0.41 -5.36
CA GLU A 315 14.82 1.55 -6.09
C GLU A 315 13.52 2.03 -5.45
N GLN A 316 12.71 1.13 -4.88
CA GLN A 316 11.48 1.48 -4.17
C GLN A 316 11.78 2.07 -2.77
N VAL A 317 12.74 1.52 -2.02
CA VAL A 317 13.17 2.08 -0.73
C VAL A 317 13.74 3.47 -0.93
N ARG A 318 14.67 3.66 -1.88
CA ARG A 318 15.20 4.99 -2.24
C ARG A 318 14.10 5.98 -2.66
N ARG A 319 13.01 5.52 -3.28
CA ARG A 319 11.83 6.37 -3.57
C ARG A 319 10.97 6.63 -2.34
N MET A 320 10.86 5.68 -1.42
CA MET A 320 10.10 5.82 -0.17
C MET A 320 10.83 6.71 0.84
N ASP A 321 12.16 6.70 0.87
CA ASP A 321 13.01 7.66 1.59
C ASP A 321 12.82 9.09 1.04
N LEU A 322 12.37 9.23 -0.21
CA LEU A 322 11.96 10.48 -0.87
C LEU A 322 10.43 10.74 -0.81
N THR A 323 9.64 9.93 -0.09
CA THR A 323 8.17 10.05 -0.05
C THR A 323 7.69 10.53 1.32
N VAL A 324 7.13 11.74 1.37
CA VAL A 324 6.46 12.27 2.57
C VAL A 324 5.12 11.53 2.79
N TRP A 325 4.94 10.97 3.98
CA TRP A 325 3.67 10.34 4.36
C TRP A 325 2.65 11.39 4.78
N THR A 326 1.54 11.45 4.05
CA THR A 326 0.38 12.24 4.44
C THR A 326 -0.61 11.39 5.24
N GLY A 327 -1.29 11.97 6.24
CA GLY A 327 -2.11 11.24 7.22
C GLY A 327 -3.35 10.50 6.71
N VAL A 328 -3.54 10.42 5.39
CA VAL A 328 -4.55 9.59 4.73
C VAL A 328 -3.80 8.63 3.80
N GLY A 329 -4.03 7.32 3.95
CA GLY A 329 -3.19 6.22 3.42
C GLY A 329 -3.15 6.01 1.89
N THR A 330 -3.22 7.08 1.11
CA THR A 330 -2.99 7.09 -0.34
C THR A 330 -1.58 7.59 -0.65
N PRO A 331 -0.69 6.78 -1.25
CA PRO A 331 0.57 7.27 -1.76
C PRO A 331 0.32 8.18 -2.97
N LYS A 332 0.51 9.49 -2.80
CA LYS A 332 0.70 10.42 -3.92
C LYS A 332 2.02 10.09 -4.62
N ALA A 333 2.10 10.40 -5.92
CA ALA A 333 3.38 10.51 -6.60
C ALA A 333 4.23 11.60 -5.91
N PRO A 334 5.58 11.50 -5.89
CA PRO A 334 6.42 12.48 -5.23
C PRO A 334 6.19 13.87 -5.84
N THR A 335 5.58 14.76 -5.06
CA THR A 335 5.69 16.20 -5.29
C THR A 335 7.14 16.56 -5.06
N VAL A 336 7.75 17.24 -6.04
CA VAL A 336 9.05 17.91 -5.87
C VAL A 336 8.88 18.87 -4.71
N ASN A 337 9.61 18.67 -3.62
CA ASN A 337 9.47 19.49 -2.41
C ASN A 337 10.03 20.89 -2.71
N PRO A 338 9.22 21.97 -2.67
CA PRO A 338 9.66 23.30 -3.07
C PRO A 338 10.81 23.81 -2.20
N LEU A 339 10.77 23.58 -0.88
CA LEU A 339 11.86 23.99 0.00
C LEU A 339 13.15 23.21 -0.24
N VAL A 340 13.08 21.91 -0.56
CA VAL A 340 14.29 21.14 -0.93
C VAL A 340 14.86 21.67 -2.24
N THR A 341 14.00 22.00 -3.21
CA THR A 341 14.39 22.59 -4.50
C THR A 341 15.01 23.98 -4.33
N PHE A 342 14.44 24.80 -3.44
CA PHE A 342 14.98 26.09 -3.04
C PHE A 342 16.34 25.94 -2.36
N CYS A 343 16.45 25.04 -1.37
CA CYS A 343 17.70 24.75 -0.66
C CYS A 343 18.81 24.25 -1.60
N GLU A 344 18.47 23.41 -2.59
CA GLU A 344 19.38 22.95 -3.65
C GLU A 344 19.77 24.08 -4.62
N LYS A 345 18.88 25.05 -4.87
CA LYS A 345 19.10 26.19 -5.77
C LYS A 345 19.93 27.30 -5.14
N GLU A 346 19.73 27.59 -3.84
CA GLU A 346 20.38 28.69 -3.10
C GLU A 346 21.57 28.24 -2.22
N ASP A 347 21.99 26.97 -2.30
CA ASP A 347 23.06 26.37 -1.48
C ASP A 347 22.84 26.56 0.05
N VAL A 348 21.64 26.21 0.52
CA VAL A 348 21.22 26.30 1.93
C VAL A 348 20.89 24.90 2.46
N GLN A 349 21.46 24.49 3.60
CA GLN A 349 21.11 23.21 4.22
C GLN A 349 19.79 23.29 4.99
N LEU A 350 18.94 22.27 4.84
CA LEU A 350 17.71 22.13 5.60
C LEU A 350 17.88 21.07 6.71
N LEU A 351 17.89 21.51 7.97
CA LEU A 351 17.95 20.62 9.14
C LEU A 351 16.57 20.48 9.77
N ALA A 352 15.80 19.50 9.32
CA ALA A 352 14.55 19.12 9.97
C ALA A 352 14.82 18.20 11.18
N VAL A 353 14.31 18.57 12.36
CA VAL A 353 14.57 17.89 13.62
C VAL A 353 13.27 17.39 14.25
N GLN A 354 13.29 16.13 14.66
CA GLN A 354 12.19 15.41 15.30
C GLN A 354 12.74 14.50 16.39
N LEU A 355 11.92 14.16 17.40
CA LEU A 355 12.24 13.08 18.33
C LEU A 355 12.45 11.76 17.56
N PRO A 356 13.40 10.90 17.99
CA PRO A 356 13.75 9.69 17.26
C PRO A 356 12.60 8.69 17.18
N GLY A 357 12.18 8.32 15.97
CA GLY A 357 11.17 7.29 15.74
C GLY A 357 11.61 5.92 16.29
N ARG A 358 10.91 5.42 17.31
CA ARG A 358 11.35 4.25 18.10
C ARG A 358 10.97 2.88 17.52
N SER A 359 10.27 2.82 16.39
CA SER A 359 9.82 1.55 15.77
C SER A 359 10.96 0.59 15.42
N LEU A 360 12.13 1.11 15.04
CA LEU A 360 13.34 0.33 14.75
C LEU A 360 14.33 0.26 15.93
N ARG A 361 14.10 1.05 16.99
CA ARG A 361 15.00 1.23 18.16
C ARG A 361 14.30 0.83 19.48
N SER A 362 13.26 0.01 19.41
CA SER A 362 12.36 -0.33 20.53
C SER A 362 13.01 -1.08 21.71
N LYS A 363 14.25 -1.55 21.55
CA LYS A 363 15.06 -2.21 22.58
C LYS A 363 15.99 -1.26 23.34
N GLU A 364 16.12 -0.01 22.90
CA GLU A 364 17.02 0.95 23.52
C GLU A 364 16.39 1.58 24.78
N PRO A 365 17.22 2.04 25.75
CA PRO A 365 16.73 2.80 26.89
C PRO A 365 15.90 4.00 26.46
N VAL A 366 14.84 4.29 27.22
CA VAL A 366 14.03 5.49 27.01
C VAL A 366 14.89 6.72 27.33
N PRO A 367 15.15 7.65 26.38
CA PRO A 367 15.69 8.95 26.73
C PRO A 367 14.80 9.64 27.76
N THR A 368 15.43 10.18 28.80
CA THR A 368 14.77 10.73 29.99
C THR A 368 14.54 12.24 29.92
N THR A 369 15.25 12.96 29.04
CA THR A 369 15.08 14.40 28.81
C THR A 369 15.31 14.75 27.34
N ILE A 370 14.72 15.86 26.88
CA ILE A 370 14.94 16.39 25.53
C ILE A 370 16.41 16.81 25.35
N GLN A 371 17.04 17.35 26.39
CA GLN A 371 18.45 17.76 26.37
C GLN A 371 19.40 16.57 26.18
N ASN A 372 19.08 15.38 26.74
CA ASN A 372 19.85 14.15 26.52
C ASN A 372 19.74 13.65 25.07
N CYS A 373 18.59 13.84 24.41
CA CYS A 373 18.44 13.59 22.97
C CYS A 373 19.28 14.58 22.15
N VAL A 374 19.23 15.86 22.51
CA VAL A 374 19.97 16.94 21.81
C VAL A 374 21.48 16.78 21.93
N ALA A 375 22.01 16.39 23.09
CA ALA A 375 23.44 16.15 23.27
C ALA A 375 23.96 15.09 22.29
N GLN A 376 23.27 13.94 22.20
CA GLN A 376 23.60 12.87 21.24
C GLN A 376 23.45 13.31 19.78
N LEU A 377 22.43 14.13 19.48
CA LEU A 377 22.21 14.65 18.13
C LEU A 377 23.31 15.64 17.71
N LEU A 378 23.75 16.51 18.63
CA LEU A 378 24.75 17.53 18.36
C LEU A 378 26.09 16.93 17.90
N ASP A 379 26.53 15.83 18.52
CA ASP A 379 27.76 15.13 18.12
C ASP A 379 27.67 14.56 16.68
N VAL A 380 26.49 14.08 16.28
CA VAL A 380 26.25 13.54 14.93
C VAL A 380 26.19 14.65 13.88
N ILE A 381 25.53 15.78 14.18
CA ILE A 381 25.37 16.88 13.23
C ILE A 381 26.49 17.92 13.28
N ALA A 382 27.45 17.79 14.21
CA ALA A 382 28.57 18.72 14.37
C ALA A 382 29.25 19.11 13.04
N PRO A 383 29.55 18.19 12.10
CA PRO A 383 30.15 18.55 10.81
C PRO A 383 29.26 19.43 9.91
N LEU A 384 27.94 19.37 10.06
CA LEU A 384 26.98 20.17 9.31
C LEU A 384 26.88 21.59 9.87
N VAL A 385 26.66 21.70 11.19
CA VAL A 385 26.50 22.99 11.89
C VAL A 385 27.81 23.75 12.10
N SER A 386 28.95 23.08 11.90
CA SER A 386 30.28 23.72 11.80
C SER A 386 30.74 23.96 10.36
N SER A 387 29.90 23.67 9.36
CA SER A 387 30.25 23.90 7.95
C SER A 387 30.17 25.39 7.58
N ARG A 388 30.65 25.75 6.38
CA ARG A 388 30.51 27.12 5.87
C ARG A 388 29.14 27.40 5.26
N VAL A 389 28.35 26.36 4.97
CA VAL A 389 27.06 26.46 4.29
C VAL A 389 26.01 26.98 5.29
N PRO A 390 25.20 28.00 4.96
CA PRO A 390 24.12 28.45 5.82
C PRO A 390 23.07 27.35 5.96
N TYR A 391 22.37 27.33 7.09
CA TYR A 391 21.33 26.32 7.32
C TYR A 391 20.09 26.87 8.04
N VAL A 392 18.95 26.27 7.75
CA VAL A 392 17.65 26.54 8.36
C VAL A 392 17.28 25.38 9.27
N LEU A 393 16.89 25.66 10.50
CA LEU A 393 16.52 24.66 11.51
C LEU A 393 15.00 24.57 11.62
N VAL A 394 14.42 23.39 11.35
CA VAL A 394 12.97 23.18 11.30
C VAL A 394 12.52 22.21 12.37
N GLY A 395 11.56 22.63 13.20
CA GLY A 395 10.89 21.81 14.19
C GLY A 395 9.38 21.75 13.95
N TYR A 396 8.79 20.56 14.10
CA TYR A 396 7.35 20.34 14.03
C TYR A 396 6.88 19.51 15.23
N SER A 397 5.77 19.92 15.85
CA SER A 397 5.24 19.30 17.07
C SER A 397 6.34 19.23 18.14
N MET A 398 6.55 18.07 18.78
CA MET A 398 7.62 17.86 19.77
C MET A 398 9.02 18.22 19.21
N GLY A 399 9.24 18.11 17.90
CA GLY A 399 10.48 18.53 17.23
C GLY A 399 10.78 20.03 17.37
N SER A 400 9.79 20.88 17.61
CA SER A 400 9.97 22.31 17.88
C SER A 400 10.75 22.55 19.19
N TRP A 401 10.48 21.77 20.24
CA TRP A 401 11.26 21.84 21.48
C TRP A 401 12.67 21.27 21.32
N VAL A 402 12.82 20.18 20.55
CA VAL A 402 14.16 19.65 20.20
C VAL A 402 14.97 20.67 19.41
N ALA A 403 14.36 21.38 18.46
CA ALA A 403 15.01 22.43 17.67
C ALA A 403 15.46 23.62 18.55
N TYR A 404 14.65 24.02 19.53
CA TYR A 404 15.04 25.04 20.51
C TYR A 404 16.24 24.61 21.34
N GLU A 405 16.17 23.44 21.96
CA GLU A 405 17.25 22.92 22.79
C GLU A 405 18.54 22.71 22.00
N LEU A 406 18.43 22.28 20.73
CA LEU A 406 19.56 22.16 19.82
C LEU A 406 20.18 23.52 19.49
N ALA A 407 19.38 24.55 19.22
CA ALA A 407 19.89 25.91 19.01
C ALA A 407 20.58 26.45 20.28
N CYS A 408 20.05 26.18 21.47
CA CYS A 408 20.67 26.50 22.76
C CYS A 408 22.01 25.78 22.95
N ALA A 409 22.07 24.48 22.66
CA ALA A 409 23.30 23.69 22.76
C ALA A 409 24.38 24.15 21.76
N ILE A 410 23.98 24.50 20.53
CA ILE A 410 24.86 25.07 19.49
C ILE A 410 25.39 26.44 19.92
N ALA A 411 24.55 27.32 20.46
CA ALA A 411 24.98 28.62 21.00
C ALA A 411 26.03 28.44 22.09
N LYS A 412 25.79 27.53 23.04
CA LYS A 412 26.74 27.21 24.12
C LYS A 412 28.04 26.61 23.58
N ARG A 413 27.98 25.75 22.56
CA ARG A 413 29.18 25.17 21.93
C ARG A 413 30.00 26.23 21.21
N ARG A 414 29.35 27.19 20.56
CA ARG A 414 29.95 28.34 19.85
C ARG A 414 30.79 29.26 20.75
N GLU A 415 30.49 29.33 22.05
CA GLU A 415 31.32 30.05 23.04
C GLU A 415 32.74 29.44 23.15
N THR A 416 32.87 28.13 22.88
CA THR A 416 34.15 27.38 22.97
C THR A 416 34.76 27.01 21.62
N ASP A 417 33.94 26.83 20.57
CA ASP A 417 34.39 26.54 19.20
C ASP A 417 33.62 27.43 18.21
N THR A 418 34.27 28.50 17.75
CA THR A 418 33.70 29.50 16.86
C THR A 418 33.36 28.98 15.46
N LYS A 419 33.70 27.73 15.13
CA LYS A 419 33.22 27.06 13.91
C LYS A 419 31.72 26.77 13.96
N PHE A 420 31.16 26.49 15.15
CA PHE A 420 29.72 26.28 15.31
C PHE A 420 28.97 27.57 15.02
N ARG A 421 28.05 27.51 14.06
CA ARG A 421 27.20 28.64 13.66
C ARG A 421 25.79 28.42 14.17
N LEU A 422 25.06 29.49 14.47
CA LEU A 422 23.62 29.41 14.69
C LEU A 422 22.89 29.27 13.34
N PRO A 423 21.67 28.68 13.33
CA PRO A 423 20.86 28.66 12.12
C PRO A 423 20.54 30.08 11.64
N GLY A 424 20.49 30.27 10.32
CA GLY A 424 20.11 31.57 9.73
C GLY A 424 18.63 31.91 9.95
N ARG A 425 17.78 30.88 10.11
CA ARG A 425 16.38 31.00 10.51
C ARG A 425 15.91 29.73 11.22
N MET A 426 14.98 29.88 12.16
CA MET A 426 14.24 28.77 12.77
C MET A 426 12.80 28.73 12.25
N ILE A 427 12.30 27.56 11.89
CA ILE A 427 10.88 27.34 11.53
C ILE A 427 10.29 26.41 12.57
N LEU A 428 9.25 26.87 13.25
CA LEU A 428 8.68 26.18 14.41
C LEU A 428 7.17 26.04 14.20
N ALA A 429 6.64 24.85 14.41
CA ALA A 429 5.26 24.56 14.05
C ALA A 429 4.54 23.65 15.05
N SER A 430 3.25 23.90 15.25
CA SER A 430 2.32 23.04 16.02
C SER A 430 2.83 22.63 17.41
N MET A 431 3.45 23.55 18.16
CA MET A 431 3.86 23.34 19.55
C MET A 431 3.86 24.66 20.34
N VAL A 432 3.49 24.59 21.62
CA VAL A 432 3.57 25.74 22.54
C VAL A 432 5.03 26.16 22.76
N SER A 433 5.25 27.39 23.22
CA SER A 433 6.59 27.88 23.55
C SER A 433 7.23 27.09 24.72
N PRO A 434 8.56 26.86 24.73
CA PRO A 434 9.25 26.09 25.77
C PRO A 434 9.06 26.63 27.19
N ASP A 435 8.89 27.95 27.33
CA ASP A 435 8.69 28.68 28.56
C ASP A 435 7.23 28.69 29.07
N THR A 436 6.28 28.11 28.33
CA THR A 436 4.87 28.00 28.77
C THR A 436 4.78 27.20 30.08
N PRO A 437 4.22 27.78 31.17
CA PRO A 437 4.09 27.13 32.47
C PRO A 437 3.35 25.78 32.38
N PRO A 438 3.72 24.76 33.17
CA PRO A 438 3.05 23.46 33.13
C PRO A 438 1.52 23.52 33.30
N SER A 439 1.02 24.45 34.13
CA SER A 439 -0.41 24.70 34.34
C SER A 439 -1.15 25.29 33.13
N GLU A 440 -0.43 25.84 32.15
CA GLU A 440 -0.97 26.43 30.92
C GLU A 440 -0.75 25.55 29.69
N ARG A 441 -0.12 24.37 29.85
CA ARG A 441 0.09 23.43 28.74
C ARG A 441 -1.26 22.79 28.37
N PRO A 442 -1.63 22.75 27.08
CA PRO A 442 -2.97 22.32 26.64
C PRO A 442 -3.22 20.79 26.66
N TRP A 443 -2.45 20.03 27.45
CA TRP A 443 -2.59 18.59 27.61
C TRP A 443 -2.61 18.19 29.09
N ARG A 444 -3.20 17.03 29.39
CA ARG A 444 -3.17 16.44 30.73
C ARG A 444 -1.82 15.78 30.99
N GLU A 445 -1.29 15.91 32.21
CA GLU A 445 -0.08 15.16 32.63
C GLU A 445 -0.34 13.65 32.48
N THR A 446 0.41 13.01 31.58
CA THR A 446 0.11 11.66 31.08
C THR A 446 0.59 10.55 32.02
N ARG A 447 1.53 10.88 32.92
CA ARG A 447 2.12 9.99 33.93
C ARG A 447 1.08 9.26 34.79
N HIS A 448 -0.02 9.93 35.10
CA HIS A 448 -1.05 9.43 36.02
C HIS A 448 -2.30 8.88 35.31
N LEU A 449 -2.39 9.00 33.99
CA LEU A 449 -3.55 8.57 33.21
C LEU A 449 -3.55 7.05 32.99
N SER A 450 -4.71 6.41 33.18
CA SER A 450 -4.96 5.04 32.72
C SER A 450 -4.83 4.92 31.20
N ASP A 451 -4.76 3.69 30.66
CA ASP A 451 -4.64 3.49 29.21
C ASP A 451 -5.84 4.07 28.44
N SER A 452 -7.06 4.02 28.99
CA SER A 452 -8.24 4.62 28.36
C SER A 452 -8.12 6.16 28.30
N GLU A 453 -7.77 6.79 29.42
CA GLU A 453 -7.62 8.25 29.51
C GLU A 453 -6.44 8.76 28.66
N PHE A 454 -5.36 7.99 28.56
CA PHE A 454 -4.23 8.34 27.69
C PHE A 454 -4.59 8.18 26.20
N GLN A 455 -5.38 7.17 25.82
CA GLN A 455 -5.91 7.08 24.46
C GLN A 455 -6.84 8.26 24.12
N GLU A 456 -7.67 8.72 25.06
CA GLU A 456 -8.45 9.96 24.89
C GLU A 456 -7.57 11.21 24.73
N GLU A 457 -6.47 11.32 25.49
CA GLU A 457 -5.51 12.41 25.33
C GLU A 457 -4.89 12.41 23.93
N LEU A 458 -4.49 11.23 23.43
CA LEU A 458 -3.99 11.03 22.07
C LEU A 458 -5.03 11.31 20.98
N ARG A 459 -6.32 11.03 21.21
CA ARG A 459 -7.43 11.44 20.32
C ARG A 459 -7.50 12.96 20.19
N GLY A 460 -7.26 13.69 21.29
CA GLY A 460 -7.14 15.15 21.28
C GLY A 460 -6.02 15.66 20.34
N TRP A 461 -4.92 14.92 20.22
CA TRP A 461 -3.84 15.20 19.25
C TRP A 461 -4.11 14.64 17.84
N SER A 462 -5.33 14.12 17.60
CA SER A 462 -5.76 13.45 16.36
C SER A 462 -4.88 12.25 15.99
N CYS A 463 -4.43 11.46 16.98
CA CYS A 463 -3.90 10.13 16.73
C CYS A 463 -4.98 9.22 16.12
N ASN A 464 -4.58 8.35 15.19
CA ASN A 464 -5.49 7.50 14.44
C ASN A 464 -5.98 6.32 15.30
N GLU A 465 -7.29 6.07 15.34
CA GLU A 465 -7.92 4.95 16.10
C GLU A 465 -7.29 3.57 15.84
N ILE A 466 -6.69 3.34 14.67
CA ILE A 466 -5.98 2.08 14.38
C ILE A 466 -4.87 1.80 15.41
N LEU A 467 -4.25 2.83 15.97
CA LEU A 467 -3.17 2.76 16.96
C LEU A 467 -3.63 2.20 18.31
N PHE A 468 -4.94 2.28 18.59
CA PHE A 468 -5.55 1.82 19.85
C PHE A 468 -6.09 0.40 19.77
N GLN A 469 -5.98 -0.27 18.62
CA GLN A 469 -6.27 -1.71 18.52
C GLN A 469 -5.31 -2.50 19.43
N PRO A 470 -5.76 -3.58 20.12
CA PRO A 470 -4.98 -4.23 21.17
C PRO A 470 -3.54 -4.60 20.79
N ASP A 471 -3.34 -5.19 19.61
CA ASP A 471 -2.03 -5.63 19.14
C ASP A 471 -1.06 -4.47 18.86
N LEU A 472 -1.59 -3.37 18.31
CA LEU A 472 -0.82 -2.15 18.05
C LEU A 472 -0.59 -1.36 19.34
N TRP A 473 -1.57 -1.29 20.23
CA TRP A 473 -1.42 -0.62 21.52
C TRP A 473 -0.38 -1.33 22.42
N ALA A 474 -0.35 -2.66 22.42
CA ALA A 474 0.67 -3.43 23.13
C ALA A 474 2.10 -3.13 22.65
N ALA A 475 2.28 -2.81 21.36
CA ALA A 475 3.57 -2.45 20.76
C ALA A 475 3.92 -0.96 20.91
N TYR A 476 2.97 -0.05 20.70
CA TYR A 476 3.20 1.38 20.59
C TYR A 476 2.81 2.19 21.84
N GLY A 477 1.87 1.74 22.66
CA GLY A 477 1.37 2.47 23.83
C GLY A 477 2.48 2.84 24.81
N LYS A 478 3.40 1.90 25.09
CA LYS A 478 4.59 2.15 25.93
C LYS A 478 5.54 3.21 25.35
N LEU A 479 5.69 3.25 24.03
CA LEU A 479 6.54 4.23 23.34
C LEU A 479 5.90 5.62 23.38
N LEU A 480 4.58 5.70 23.13
CA LEU A 480 3.82 6.94 23.17
C LEU A 480 3.80 7.55 24.57
N ARG A 481 3.64 6.72 25.62
CA ARG A 481 3.77 7.16 27.03
C ARG A 481 5.17 7.71 27.31
N ALA A 482 6.22 7.01 26.88
CA ALA A 482 7.60 7.46 27.06
C ALA A 482 7.87 8.82 26.36
N ASP A 483 7.30 9.05 25.17
CA ASP A 483 7.44 10.32 24.45
C ASP A 483 6.57 11.45 25.05
N HIS A 484 5.43 11.15 25.70
CA HIS A 484 4.63 12.16 26.42
C HIS A 484 5.20 12.52 27.79
N LEU A 485 5.83 11.57 28.50
CA LEU A 485 6.57 11.87 29.73
C LEU A 485 7.70 12.89 29.49
N LEU A 486 8.36 12.81 28.32
CA LEU A 486 9.32 13.84 27.88
C LEU A 486 8.71 15.23 27.73
N LEU A 487 7.39 15.35 27.49
CA LEU A 487 6.69 16.63 27.42
C LEU A 487 6.23 17.12 28.79
N ASP A 488 5.70 16.22 29.61
CA ASP A 488 5.23 16.52 30.96
C ASP A 488 6.38 17.02 31.83
N GLU A 489 7.52 16.32 31.78
CA GLU A 489 8.72 16.60 32.59
C GLU A 489 9.67 17.63 31.96
N TYR A 490 9.30 18.23 30.81
CA TYR A 490 10.17 19.17 30.11
C TYR A 490 10.40 20.46 30.88
N ILE A 491 11.66 20.66 31.27
CA ILE A 491 12.22 21.91 31.79
C ILE A 491 13.10 22.50 30.68
N PRO A 492 12.84 23.72 30.18
CA PRO A 492 13.63 24.34 29.12
C PRO A 492 14.99 24.85 29.62
N THR A 493 16.01 24.79 28.77
CA THR A 493 17.30 25.45 28.99
C THR A 493 17.08 26.97 29.06
N LYS A 494 17.30 27.52 30.26
CA LYS A 494 17.28 28.97 30.51
C LYS A 494 18.49 29.65 29.87
N ARG A 495 18.26 30.86 29.36
CA ARG A 495 19.28 31.75 28.82
C ARG A 495 19.06 33.15 29.39
N ASP A 496 20.13 33.90 29.62
CA ASP A 496 20.05 35.29 30.07
C ASP A 496 19.66 36.25 28.93
N ALA A 497 19.79 35.80 27.69
CA ALA A 497 19.43 36.52 26.47
C ALA A 497 18.79 35.57 25.44
N PRO A 498 17.90 36.07 24.56
CA PRO A 498 17.33 35.29 23.45
C PRO A 498 18.42 34.72 22.53
N LEU A 499 18.04 33.80 21.65
CA LEU A 499 18.98 33.19 20.69
C LEU A 499 19.50 34.20 19.66
N GLY A 500 18.77 35.28 19.38
CA GLY A 500 19.10 36.27 18.35
C GLY A 500 18.94 35.71 16.94
N VAL A 501 18.06 34.72 16.76
CA VAL A 501 17.84 34.02 15.49
C VAL A 501 16.45 34.37 14.96
N PRO A 502 16.31 34.82 13.69
CA PRO A 502 15.00 35.01 13.07
C PRO A 502 14.18 33.72 13.09
N CYS A 503 12.90 33.79 13.43
CA CYS A 503 12.02 32.65 13.53
C CYS A 503 10.70 32.85 12.78
N SER A 504 10.06 31.73 12.42
CA SER A 504 8.75 31.74 11.75
C SER A 504 7.90 30.66 12.41
N VAL A 505 6.80 31.10 13.05
CA VAL A 505 6.00 30.26 13.95
C VAL A 505 4.63 29.97 13.33
N PHE A 506 4.38 28.70 13.02
CA PHE A 506 3.20 28.25 12.31
C PHE A 506 2.22 27.51 13.23
N ARG A 507 0.95 27.96 13.22
CA ARG A 507 -0.16 27.27 13.90
C ARG A 507 -1.18 26.75 12.88
N ALA A 508 -1.71 25.56 13.12
CA ALA A 508 -2.90 25.10 12.43
C ALA A 508 -4.13 25.75 13.11
N ARG A 509 -5.10 26.26 12.33
CA ARG A 509 -6.32 26.84 12.92
C ARG A 509 -7.32 25.79 13.43
N ASP A 510 -7.27 24.57 12.88
CA ASP A 510 -8.16 23.47 13.28
C ASP A 510 -7.50 22.53 14.32
N ASP A 511 -6.47 23.00 15.04
CA ASP A 511 -5.77 22.19 16.04
C ASP A 511 -6.58 22.10 17.33
N LEU A 512 -7.14 20.92 17.64
CA LEU A 512 -8.04 20.69 18.78
C LEU A 512 -7.42 21.06 20.15
N LYS A 513 -6.09 21.11 20.25
CA LYS A 513 -5.34 21.39 21.48
C LYS A 513 -4.73 22.80 21.45
N LEU A 514 -4.18 23.22 20.30
CA LEU A 514 -3.40 24.46 20.17
C LEU A 514 -4.20 25.65 19.62
N GLN A 515 -5.39 25.91 20.19
CA GLN A 515 -6.29 26.97 19.71
C GLN A 515 -5.82 28.41 20.02
N SER A 516 -5.24 28.65 21.20
CA SER A 516 -4.88 30.02 21.62
C SER A 516 -3.69 30.58 20.83
N PRO A 517 -3.75 31.85 20.36
CA PRO A 517 -2.58 32.55 19.83
C PRO A 517 -1.45 32.70 20.86
N SER A 518 -1.76 32.81 22.16
CA SER A 518 -0.75 33.00 23.23
C SER A 518 0.28 31.87 23.30
N HIS A 519 -0.13 30.64 22.94
CA HIS A 519 0.76 29.47 22.85
C HIS A 519 1.96 29.68 21.92
N PHE A 520 1.82 30.55 20.91
CA PHE A 520 2.78 30.73 19.83
C PHE A 520 3.57 32.04 19.91
N VAL A 521 3.02 33.08 20.55
CA VAL A 521 3.64 34.42 20.61
C VAL A 521 4.93 34.43 21.42
N ASN A 522 5.04 33.62 22.48
CA ASN A 522 6.22 33.62 23.35
C ASN A 522 7.49 33.10 22.65
N TRP A 523 7.35 32.29 21.59
CA TRP A 523 8.48 31.83 20.77
C TRP A 523 9.34 32.98 20.23
N PHE A 524 8.72 34.08 19.78
CA PHE A 524 9.45 35.25 19.27
C PHE A 524 10.26 35.93 20.38
N SER A 525 9.69 36.09 21.58
CA SER A 525 10.41 36.64 22.74
C SER A 525 11.61 35.79 23.15
N LEU A 526 11.50 34.46 23.02
CA LEU A 526 12.50 33.49 23.43
C LEU A 526 13.64 33.31 22.39
N VAL A 527 13.32 33.39 21.10
CA VAL A 527 14.25 33.08 20.00
C VAL A 527 14.83 34.36 19.35
N GLU A 528 14.01 35.38 19.09
CA GLU A 528 14.45 36.65 18.47
C GLU A 528 14.79 37.71 19.53
N GLY A 529 13.84 37.98 20.43
CA GLY A 529 13.97 38.98 21.50
C GLY A 529 12.89 40.07 21.52
N PRO A 530 13.00 41.04 22.45
CA PRO A 530 11.92 42.01 22.72
C PRO A 530 11.59 42.98 21.58
N SER A 531 12.56 43.24 20.69
CA SER A 531 12.49 44.29 19.66
C SER A 531 11.82 43.84 18.35
N ALA A 532 11.39 42.58 18.24
CA ALA A 532 10.80 42.04 17.01
C ALA A 532 9.43 42.64 16.69
N THR A 533 9.30 43.24 15.50
CA THR A 533 8.06 43.87 15.00
C THR A 533 7.01 42.81 14.68
N ARG A 534 5.85 42.88 15.33
CA ARG A 534 4.81 41.83 15.26
C ARG A 534 3.71 42.22 14.28
N THR A 535 3.31 41.32 13.38
CA THR A 535 2.15 41.54 12.49
C THR A 535 1.29 40.28 12.39
N GLU A 536 -0.01 40.39 12.73
CA GLU A 536 -0.95 39.27 12.61
C GLU A 536 -1.69 39.34 11.26
N ARG A 537 -1.54 38.29 10.46
CA ARG A 537 -2.10 38.17 9.10
C ARG A 537 -3.29 37.23 9.08
N LYS A 538 -4.48 37.83 9.14
CA LYS A 538 -5.78 37.15 9.30
C LYS A 538 -6.45 36.75 7.99
N ASP A 539 -6.19 37.49 6.92
CA ASP A 539 -6.82 37.36 5.61
C ASP A 539 -5.74 37.37 4.50
N PRO A 540 -5.66 36.34 3.66
CA PRO A 540 -4.66 36.29 2.61
C PRO A 540 -5.19 36.54 1.18
N SER A 541 -6.42 37.05 1.03
CA SER A 541 -7.06 37.34 -0.27
C SER A 541 -6.33 38.39 -1.12
N LYS A 542 -5.61 39.32 -0.49
CA LYS A 542 -4.98 40.49 -1.13
C LYS A 542 -3.64 40.22 -1.81
N LEU A 543 -3.24 38.96 -1.94
CA LEU A 543 -1.86 38.60 -2.28
C LEU A 543 -1.74 37.80 -3.59
N CYS A 544 -2.87 37.38 -4.17
CA CYS A 544 -2.91 36.63 -5.43
C CYS A 544 -3.06 37.56 -6.65
N SER A 545 -2.06 38.40 -6.92
CA SER A 545 -2.01 39.25 -8.12
C SER A 545 -0.64 39.33 -8.79
N TYR A 546 0.02 38.17 -8.96
CA TYR A 546 0.99 37.98 -10.04
C TYR A 546 0.49 36.87 -10.97
N GLY A 547 -0.09 37.31 -12.08
CA GLY A 547 -0.74 36.44 -13.05
C GLY A 547 0.26 35.63 -13.87
N ARG A 548 -0.13 34.40 -14.19
CA ARG A 548 0.49 33.55 -15.21
C ARG A 548 0.67 34.33 -16.51
N SER A 549 1.83 34.22 -17.13
CA SER A 549 1.93 34.35 -18.58
C SER A 549 1.27 33.13 -19.22
N ASP A 550 0.12 33.31 -19.85
CA ASP A 550 -0.58 32.23 -20.55
C ASP A 550 0.24 31.75 -21.76
N THR A 551 0.47 30.43 -21.83
CA THR A 551 1.13 29.80 -22.98
C THR A 551 0.30 28.65 -23.56
N SER A 552 -0.77 28.99 -24.29
CA SER A 552 -1.21 28.21 -25.45
C SER A 552 -2.29 28.90 -26.30
N ALA A 553 -1.93 29.43 -27.49
CA ALA A 553 -2.69 29.26 -28.75
C ALA A 553 -2.09 30.05 -29.96
N ASN A 554 -1.06 29.46 -30.58
CA ASN A 554 -0.95 29.22 -32.03
C ASN A 554 -1.32 30.30 -33.10
N LYS A 555 -0.35 30.54 -34.01
CA LYS A 555 -0.44 31.03 -35.42
C LYS A 555 -0.36 32.55 -35.74
N ARG A 556 0.78 32.89 -36.37
CA ARG A 556 0.98 33.70 -37.61
C ARG A 556 0.28 35.07 -37.74
N GLY A 557 1.09 36.13 -37.88
CA GLY A 557 0.73 37.41 -38.48
C GLY A 557 1.89 38.41 -38.35
N ASP A 558 2.31 39.03 -39.45
CA ASP A 558 3.51 39.89 -39.52
C ASP A 558 3.30 41.33 -39.00
N ALA A 559 4.43 42.00 -38.75
CA ALA A 559 4.63 43.46 -38.78
C ALA A 559 3.89 44.32 -37.71
N SER A 560 4.39 45.48 -37.26
CA SER A 560 5.71 46.15 -37.34
C SER A 560 5.64 47.44 -36.51
N THR A 561 6.72 47.87 -35.84
CA THR A 561 6.95 49.27 -35.34
C THR A 561 5.90 49.88 -34.39
N ALA A 562 6.14 50.93 -33.59
CA ALA A 562 7.32 51.48 -32.93
C ALA A 562 6.84 52.34 -31.73
N GLU A 563 7.76 52.68 -30.84
CA GLU A 563 7.85 53.79 -29.86
C GLU A 563 6.67 54.73 -29.49
N CYS A 564 6.81 55.27 -28.27
CA CYS A 564 6.32 56.57 -27.74
C CYS A 564 4.91 56.71 -27.11
N THR A 565 4.97 57.08 -25.83
CA THR A 565 4.01 57.90 -25.05
C THR A 565 3.84 59.31 -25.69
N PRO A 566 2.91 60.23 -25.29
CA PRO A 566 2.31 60.36 -23.94
C PRO A 566 0.89 61.02 -23.81
N ARG A 567 0.54 61.37 -22.55
CA ARG A 567 -0.35 62.46 -22.05
C ARG A 567 -1.88 62.34 -22.07
N ASP A 568 -2.43 62.33 -20.86
CA ASP A 568 -3.41 63.28 -20.29
C ASP A 568 -4.21 64.20 -21.24
N THR A 569 -5.55 64.16 -21.09
CA THR A 569 -6.34 65.34 -20.64
C THR A 569 -7.68 64.92 -20.03
N ASP A 570 -7.85 65.26 -18.76
CA ASP A 570 -9.01 65.85 -18.08
C ASP A 570 -10.46 65.87 -18.62
N THR A 571 -11.36 66.00 -17.62
CA THR A 571 -12.70 66.65 -17.60
C THR A 571 -14.02 65.91 -17.97
N VAL A 572 -14.75 65.54 -16.90
CA VAL A 572 -16.13 65.97 -16.56
C VAL A 572 -17.34 65.59 -17.47
N LYS A 573 -18.13 64.59 -16.99
CA LYS A 573 -19.58 64.58 -16.58
C LYS A 573 -20.54 65.72 -17.06
N PRO A 574 -21.90 65.60 -16.97
CA PRO A 574 -22.78 64.54 -16.40
C PRO A 574 -24.12 64.27 -17.19
N LEU A 575 -25.15 63.70 -16.52
CA LEU A 575 -26.62 63.77 -16.80
C LEU A 575 -27.19 62.86 -17.92
N ASP A 576 -28.39 62.26 -17.85
CA ASP A 576 -29.32 61.95 -16.72
C ASP A 576 -30.42 60.95 -17.14
N ARG A 577 -31.38 60.67 -16.23
CA ARG A 577 -32.69 59.94 -16.34
C ARG A 577 -32.66 58.48 -15.86
N GLU A 578 -33.35 58.15 -14.74
CA GLU A 578 -34.82 58.02 -14.56
C GLU A 578 -35.43 56.87 -15.38
N SER A 579 -36.33 56.02 -14.88
CA SER A 579 -36.99 55.88 -13.57
C SER A 579 -37.48 54.41 -13.44
N THR A 580 -37.73 53.82 -12.27
CA THR A 580 -38.95 54.00 -11.46
C THR A 580 -38.79 53.21 -10.16
N GLY A 581 -39.33 53.71 -9.04
CA GLY A 581 -39.27 53.02 -7.75
C GLY A 581 -40.64 52.54 -7.26
N LYS A 582 -40.62 51.70 -6.21
CA LYS A 582 -41.69 51.62 -5.21
C LYS A 582 -41.13 51.10 -3.88
N ALA A 583 -41.13 51.96 -2.87
CA ALA A 583 -41.15 51.58 -1.46
C ALA A 583 -42.58 51.15 -1.06
N GLY A 584 -42.84 50.48 0.08
CA GLY A 584 -41.98 49.97 1.15
C GLY A 584 -42.86 49.61 2.38
N SER A 585 -42.27 49.00 3.43
CA SER A 585 -42.79 48.84 4.83
C SER A 585 -44.16 48.13 5.06
N ASP A 586 -44.37 47.32 6.09
CA ASP A 586 -43.47 46.78 7.14
C ASP A 586 -44.08 45.57 7.90
N ALA A 587 -43.22 44.89 8.68
CA ALA A 587 -43.50 44.02 9.83
C ALA A 587 -44.24 42.65 9.65
N GLY A 588 -43.74 41.59 10.32
CA GLY A 588 -44.61 40.43 10.68
C GLY A 588 -44.09 38.98 10.74
N ILE A 589 -42.88 38.69 11.25
CA ILE A 589 -42.51 37.42 11.95
C ILE A 589 -42.80 36.04 11.26
N ALA A 590 -41.75 35.44 10.67
CA ALA A 590 -41.27 34.03 10.79
C ALA A 590 -42.22 32.78 10.64
N PRO A 591 -41.68 31.55 10.48
CA PRO A 591 -40.42 31.11 9.85
C PRO A 591 -40.63 30.07 8.72
N GLY A 592 -39.67 29.92 7.81
CA GLY A 592 -39.54 28.68 7.01
C GLY A 592 -39.12 28.83 5.56
N SER A 593 -37.82 28.73 5.30
CA SER A 593 -37.27 28.19 4.04
C SER A 593 -35.82 27.76 4.28
N GLY A 594 -35.45 26.60 3.73
CA GLY A 594 -34.05 26.15 3.77
C GLY A 594 -33.22 26.87 2.71
N LEU A 595 -31.95 27.10 3.00
CA LEU A 595 -30.93 27.51 2.03
C LEU A 595 -29.67 26.68 2.21
N GLN A 596 -29.05 26.33 1.09
CA GLN A 596 -27.78 25.60 1.04
C GLN A 596 -26.60 26.52 1.38
N GLN A 597 -25.56 25.93 1.98
CA GLN A 597 -24.14 26.25 1.81
C GLN A 597 -23.70 27.73 1.91
N ASP A 598 -23.01 28.09 3.01
CA ASP A 598 -21.59 28.52 2.92
C ASP A 598 -20.89 28.46 4.30
N ASP A 599 -20.13 27.39 4.59
CA ASP A 599 -19.35 27.22 5.84
C ASP A 599 -17.86 27.47 5.59
N GLY A 600 -17.44 28.73 5.72
CA GLY A 600 -16.08 29.18 5.44
C GLY A 600 -15.08 29.02 6.58
N ASN A 601 -14.40 27.87 6.67
CA ASN A 601 -13.15 27.75 7.44
C ASN A 601 -12.01 28.53 6.77
N ARG A 602 -11.07 29.07 7.57
CA ARG A 602 -9.95 29.94 7.13
C ARG A 602 -8.69 29.61 7.96
N ILE A 603 -7.46 29.76 7.44
CA ILE A 603 -6.17 29.66 8.19
C ILE A 603 -5.52 31.05 8.39
N GLY A 604 -4.64 31.22 9.39
CA GLY A 604 -4.09 32.52 9.79
C GLY A 604 -2.70 32.46 10.39
N VAL A 605 -1.94 33.51 10.12
CA VAL A 605 -0.48 33.54 10.18
C VAL A 605 -0.06 34.72 11.09
N LEU A 606 1.05 34.59 11.80
CA LEU A 606 1.73 35.69 12.50
C LEU A 606 3.10 35.85 11.83
N ASP A 607 3.26 36.95 11.09
CA ASP A 607 4.33 37.13 10.11
C ASP A 607 4.39 38.60 9.65
N GLY A 608 5.60 39.19 9.61
CA GLY A 608 5.88 40.48 8.97
C GLY A 608 6.51 40.27 7.58
N SER A 609 5.90 40.81 6.50
CA SER A 609 6.35 40.83 5.07
C SER A 609 6.86 39.51 4.41
N HIS A 610 6.19 38.89 3.40
CA HIS A 610 4.88 39.10 2.76
C HIS A 610 4.12 37.77 2.41
N GLY A 611 2.78 37.74 2.55
CA GLY A 611 2.03 36.46 2.64
C GLY A 611 1.29 35.93 1.37
N LEU A 612 0.48 34.86 1.50
CA LEU A 612 -0.52 34.37 0.50
C LEU A 612 -1.55 33.35 1.10
N MET A 613 -2.45 32.78 0.26
CA MET A 613 -3.78 32.21 0.63
C MET A 613 -3.93 30.67 0.79
N TYR A 614 -5.13 30.11 0.58
CA TYR A 614 -5.75 29.02 1.38
C TYR A 614 -6.27 27.80 0.58
N ASP A 615 -6.35 26.61 1.20
CA ASP A 615 -7.08 25.42 0.73
C ASP A 615 -7.52 24.52 1.92
N PRO A 616 -8.71 23.86 1.91
CA PRO A 616 -9.39 23.41 3.13
C PRO A 616 -9.18 21.93 3.56
N LYS A 617 -8.16 21.19 3.08
CA LYS A 617 -8.06 19.73 3.38
C LYS A 617 -6.69 19.20 3.84
N CYS A 618 -6.66 18.85 5.15
CA CYS A 618 -5.83 17.85 5.83
C CYS A 618 -4.33 18.13 6.03
N ARG A 619 -3.78 17.59 7.14
CA ARG A 619 -2.36 17.67 7.61
C ARG A 619 -1.30 17.43 6.52
N ALA A 620 -1.67 16.71 5.46
CA ALA A 620 -0.93 16.55 4.21
C ALA A 620 -0.33 17.87 3.66
N LYS A 621 -1.17 18.88 3.51
CA LYS A 621 -0.82 20.17 2.88
C LYS A 621 -0.16 21.14 3.84
N PHE A 622 -0.10 20.84 5.13
CA PHE A 622 0.48 21.74 6.13
C PHE A 622 1.98 21.93 5.91
N PHE A 623 2.71 20.84 5.62
CA PHE A 623 4.09 20.97 5.16
C PHE A 623 4.14 21.65 3.79
N GLU A 624 3.50 21.15 2.73
CA GLU A 624 3.53 21.77 1.39
C GLU A 624 3.27 23.30 1.41
N ARG A 625 2.34 23.80 2.25
CA ARG A 625 2.03 25.24 2.40
C ARG A 625 3.00 26.02 3.30
N ILE A 626 3.56 25.41 4.35
CA ILE A 626 4.69 26.01 5.08
C ILE A 626 5.88 26.17 4.13
N LEU A 627 6.14 25.18 3.28
CA LEU A 627 7.29 25.17 2.37
C LEU A 627 7.17 26.30 1.32
N GLU A 628 5.97 26.52 0.75
CA GLU A 628 5.70 27.68 -0.13
C GLU A 628 5.83 29.04 0.59
N LEU A 629 5.38 29.17 1.85
CA LEU A 629 5.52 30.39 2.64
C LEU A 629 6.97 30.68 3.06
N VAL A 630 7.75 29.62 3.31
CA VAL A 630 9.18 29.71 3.64
C VAL A 630 10.00 30.11 2.41
N GLU A 631 9.64 29.61 1.23
CA GLU A 631 10.25 30.02 -0.04
C GLU A 631 10.07 31.53 -0.29
N GLN A 632 8.88 32.09 -0.03
CA GLN A 632 8.64 33.55 -0.13
C GLN A 632 9.43 34.35 0.94
N ASN A 633 9.37 33.95 2.22
CA ASN A 633 10.08 34.65 3.31
C ASN A 633 11.62 34.53 3.25
N LEU A 634 12.17 33.65 2.41
CA LEU A 634 13.61 33.58 2.13
C LEU A 634 14.01 34.38 0.88
N LEU A 635 13.10 34.58 -0.08
CA LEU A 635 13.32 35.44 -1.25
C LEU A 635 13.36 36.94 -0.87
N ASP A 636 12.45 37.40 -0.01
CA ASP A 636 12.43 38.79 0.46
C ASP A 636 13.73 39.16 1.23
N LEU A 637 14.33 38.18 1.92
CA LEU A 637 15.59 38.29 2.66
C LEU A 637 16.81 38.58 1.76
N MET A 638 16.72 38.32 0.45
CA MET A 638 17.76 38.68 -0.53
C MET A 638 17.55 40.06 -1.15
N TYR A 639 16.34 40.62 -1.09
CA TYR A 639 16.02 41.95 -1.65
C TYR A 639 16.24 43.09 -0.65
N ASP A 640 16.08 42.86 0.66
CA ASP A 640 16.48 43.80 1.73
C ASP A 640 18.01 43.77 2.02
N GLY A 641 18.79 43.01 1.24
CA GLY A 641 20.24 42.85 1.36
C GLY A 641 21.07 43.57 0.28
N MET A 642 20.46 44.47 -0.50
CA MET A 642 21.10 45.25 -1.58
C MET A 642 21.12 46.76 -1.29
#